data_AF-A0A015VBL2-F1
#
_entry.id   AF-A0A015VBL2-F1
#
_cell.length_a   1.000
_cell.length_b   1.000
_cell.length_c   1.000
_cell.angle_alpha   90.00
_cell.angle_beta   90.00
_cell.angle_gamma   90.00
#
_symmetry.space_group_name_H-M   'P 1'
#
loop_
_entity.id
_entity.type
_entity.pdbx_description
1 polymer ?
#
loop_
_entity_poly.entity_id
_entity_poly.type
_entity_poly.pdbx_seq_one_letter_code
_entity_poly.pdbx_strand_id
1 'polypeptide(L)'
;METLKEKFEALAHRIQSSGKPAAAWFPQFTPVTLLNAENWWEALAVCEYALVTHEDEALTAGFFELIFSAYDCNVEVDLNEEEYAYWWEKVISVCDRVAVFNGAGWSQKGAQYSEARYGKRDLSLLFPCYEKAAEMGSPEAEATVAYWRYMGFYCEQDRAEGERRFAALSSPEALLWGKYYRAYAEQHTGSKEKALLMRKELLDELPEGHRLRAHVYAAMGDALDIEEGSVAEEAACYEKSLELVPNLYSLKNLATLYFRYPELGKQKELAFELWEKAWHAGVWSAANFLGYNYQEEEWLDMPKAIEWLEKGMLYCESYCAYELALIYLYNDEYKNVERGLMCLQRCVDDNYVEAIETLANVYFNGELVEENISYACQLLERAIELGSGSAAYRIGWMYERGLLSEEPDYQKAMEYYEKAVSMDNADGYARAALYLANGYSGVTDAGKSKAYYEKAAELGSCFAMVELAFLYENGEVVEQSYEKAFDLLQKAAGQEYPYAMYRVGLYLDRGVIGEPRPEEAFAWYAKAAERGDGDAIFALGRCYKNGIGTEENPDKALEWFTKGAENNEPRCLTEMGLAYEYGSGIEENPHQAVEYMTKAAEQNYGYAQFKMGDYFFFGYGACPEDNKQAVEWYEKAVANDIPLAMLRMGEYYLYDYDKLNESEKAFSYFKKAAEAECYNEGLGICYEMGIGVEDNETEAFKYYTLAAGSGNVMSMYRTGLCYYNGVGVKQNYTEAYRWFNDAAGNDNVASYYYLGKMLMYGEGCVPDAEAGLQWLMKAAEHNSDKAQFELGNAYLMGNGVEENDEIAMEWFEKAAENGNAKALKITGRRQR
;
A
#
# COMPACT_ATOMS: atom_id res chain seq x y z
N MET A 1 6.70 -20.47 54.06
CA MET A 1 8.05 -20.34 53.47
C MET A 1 8.70 -19.17 54.16
N GLU A 2 9.95 -19.30 54.62
CA GLU A 2 10.73 -18.14 55.08
C GLU A 2 10.93 -17.17 53.91
N THR A 3 10.70 -15.89 54.17
CA THR A 3 10.96 -14.80 53.22
C THR A 3 12.45 -14.66 52.95
N LEU A 4 12.82 -14.09 51.80
CA LEU A 4 14.23 -13.81 51.46
C LEU A 4 14.95 -13.03 52.58
N LYS A 5 14.27 -12.04 53.15
CA LYS A 5 14.76 -11.25 54.27
C LYS A 5 15.06 -12.09 55.50
N GLU A 6 14.13 -12.96 55.92
CA GLU A 6 14.34 -13.85 57.08
C GLU A 6 15.53 -14.80 56.85
N LYS A 7 15.66 -15.35 55.64
CA LYS A 7 16.80 -16.20 55.27
C LYS A 7 18.12 -15.45 55.35
N PHE A 8 18.19 -14.24 54.80
CA PHE A 8 19.39 -13.42 54.83
C PHE A 8 19.77 -13.01 56.27
N GLU A 9 18.80 -12.61 57.09
CA GLU A 9 19.02 -12.28 58.50
C GLU A 9 19.52 -13.50 59.30
N ALA A 10 19.00 -14.69 59.03
CA ALA A 10 19.49 -15.94 59.62
C ALA A 10 20.94 -16.26 59.19
N LEU A 11 21.28 -16.05 57.91
CA LEU A 11 22.65 -16.19 57.40
C LEU A 11 23.60 -15.20 58.10
N ALA A 12 23.23 -13.92 58.17
CA ALA A 12 24.02 -12.89 58.83
C ALA A 12 24.24 -13.22 60.31
N HIS A 13 23.21 -13.67 61.03
CA HIS A 13 23.32 -14.10 62.42
C HIS A 13 24.25 -15.32 62.58
N ARG A 14 24.16 -16.30 61.66
CA ARG A 14 25.04 -17.49 61.65
C ARG A 14 26.51 -17.09 61.46
N ILE A 15 26.80 -16.18 60.54
CA ILE A 15 28.17 -15.70 60.28
C ILE A 15 28.69 -14.93 61.49
N GLN A 16 27.90 -14.01 62.04
CA GLN A 16 28.27 -13.22 63.22
C GLN A 16 28.50 -14.10 64.47
N SER A 17 27.66 -15.10 64.71
CA SER A 17 27.77 -16.01 65.85
C SER A 17 28.91 -17.02 65.74
N SER A 18 29.54 -17.16 64.56
CA SER A 18 30.69 -18.04 64.37
C SER A 18 31.95 -17.60 65.11
N GLY A 19 32.09 -16.29 65.38
CA GLY A 19 33.27 -15.69 66.02
C GLY A 19 34.56 -15.76 65.21
N LYS A 20 34.52 -16.23 63.95
CA LYS A 20 35.69 -16.27 63.05
C LYS A 20 35.90 -14.90 62.39
N PRO A 21 37.14 -14.48 62.09
CA PRO A 21 37.40 -13.32 61.23
C PRO A 21 36.72 -13.47 59.87
N ALA A 22 36.29 -12.37 59.26
CA ALA A 22 35.58 -12.40 57.98
C ALA A 22 36.46 -12.97 56.87
N ALA A 23 37.76 -12.63 56.85
CA ALA A 23 38.72 -13.13 55.89
C ALA A 23 38.86 -14.67 55.88
N ALA A 24 38.50 -15.35 56.98
CA ALA A 24 38.52 -16.82 57.03
C ALA A 24 37.44 -17.47 56.15
N TRP A 25 36.42 -16.71 55.77
CA TRP A 25 35.32 -17.17 54.90
C TRP A 25 35.62 -16.96 53.42
N PHE A 26 36.46 -15.97 53.04
CA PHE A 26 36.66 -15.60 51.64
C PHE A 26 37.09 -16.77 50.72
N PRO A 27 38.01 -17.67 51.11
CA PRO A 27 38.49 -18.74 50.22
C PRO A 27 37.43 -19.76 49.79
N GLN A 28 36.26 -19.80 50.45
CA GLN A 28 35.16 -20.70 50.07
C GLN A 28 34.39 -20.19 48.84
N PHE A 29 34.55 -18.90 48.50
CA PHE A 29 33.88 -18.27 47.38
C PHE A 29 34.84 -18.11 46.21
N THR A 30 34.39 -18.57 45.06
CA THR A 30 35.06 -18.53 43.76
C THR A 30 34.05 -18.03 42.72
N PRO A 31 34.51 -17.59 41.54
CA PRO A 31 33.65 -17.35 40.38
C PRO A 31 32.57 -18.41 40.17
N VAL A 32 32.94 -19.69 40.20
CA VAL A 32 32.02 -20.81 39.97
C VAL A 32 30.99 -20.97 41.08
N THR A 33 31.38 -20.80 42.34
CA THR A 33 30.45 -20.97 43.47
C THR A 33 29.45 -19.83 43.56
N LEU A 34 29.82 -18.63 43.11
CA LEU A 34 28.98 -17.42 43.16
C LEU A 34 27.90 -17.38 42.06
N LEU A 35 27.97 -18.28 41.07
CA LEU A 35 26.86 -18.51 40.13
C LEU A 35 25.60 -19.06 40.83
N ASN A 36 25.74 -19.62 42.04
CA ASN A 36 24.60 -20.05 42.84
C ASN A 36 24.09 -18.88 43.71
N ALA A 37 22.80 -18.55 43.60
CA ALA A 37 22.20 -17.42 44.29
C ALA A 37 22.29 -17.50 45.83
N GLU A 38 22.17 -18.69 46.43
CA GLU A 38 22.28 -18.84 47.89
C GLU A 38 23.70 -18.55 48.38
N ASN A 39 24.71 -19.02 47.63
CA ASN A 39 26.12 -18.72 47.91
C ASN A 39 26.42 -17.23 47.73
N TRP A 40 25.79 -16.57 46.75
CA TRP A 40 25.94 -15.13 46.56
C TRP A 40 25.39 -14.34 47.75
N TRP A 41 24.19 -14.69 48.25
CA TRP A 41 23.63 -14.08 49.47
C TRP A 41 24.51 -14.34 50.70
N GLU A 42 25.08 -15.54 50.83
CA GLU A 42 26.04 -15.82 51.91
C GLU A 42 27.31 -14.96 51.77
N ALA A 43 27.83 -14.80 50.56
CA ALA A 43 28.99 -13.94 50.29
C ALA A 43 28.71 -12.48 50.62
N LEU A 44 27.53 -11.96 50.26
CA LEU A 44 27.10 -10.60 50.62
C LEU A 44 27.01 -10.42 52.14
N ALA A 45 26.46 -11.41 52.86
CA ALA A 45 26.40 -11.39 54.33
C ALA A 45 27.80 -11.43 54.97
N VAL A 46 28.74 -12.20 54.40
CA VAL A 46 30.15 -12.21 54.82
C VAL A 46 30.81 -10.86 54.54
N CYS A 47 30.50 -10.22 53.41
CA CYS A 47 31.00 -8.88 53.08
C CYS A 47 30.44 -7.83 54.06
N GLU A 48 29.13 -7.88 54.38
CA GLU A 48 28.55 -7.01 55.41
C GLU A 48 29.24 -7.21 56.77
N TYR A 49 29.53 -8.47 57.13
CA TYR A 49 30.24 -8.81 58.35
C TYR A 49 31.66 -8.23 58.36
N ALA A 50 32.42 -8.39 57.26
CA ALA A 50 33.76 -7.80 57.10
C ALA A 50 33.74 -6.27 57.32
N LEU A 51 32.76 -5.59 56.73
CA LEU A 51 32.58 -4.15 56.85
C LEU A 51 32.14 -3.73 58.28
N VAL A 52 31.42 -4.58 59.02
CA VAL A 52 31.01 -4.29 60.42
C VAL A 52 32.17 -4.53 61.39
N THR A 53 32.96 -5.57 61.17
CA THR A 53 34.10 -5.91 62.04
C THR A 53 35.37 -5.15 61.72
N HIS A 54 35.35 -4.26 60.72
CA HIS A 54 36.53 -3.55 60.22
C HIS A 54 37.67 -4.50 59.84
N GLU A 55 37.34 -5.55 59.09
CA GLU A 55 38.36 -6.39 58.44
C GLU A 55 39.21 -5.55 57.49
N ASP A 56 40.41 -6.02 57.14
CA ASP A 56 41.33 -5.32 56.24
C ASP A 56 40.63 -4.79 54.97
N GLU A 57 40.79 -3.49 54.70
CA GLU A 57 40.08 -2.78 53.63
C GLU A 57 40.47 -3.31 52.24
N ALA A 58 41.72 -3.71 52.03
CA ALA A 58 42.16 -4.25 50.74
C ALA A 58 41.61 -5.66 50.49
N LEU A 59 41.62 -6.53 51.52
CA LEU A 59 41.00 -7.85 51.44
C LEU A 59 39.47 -7.74 51.24
N THR A 60 38.83 -6.80 51.94
CA THR A 60 37.37 -6.57 51.83
C THR A 60 37.00 -6.04 50.45
N ALA A 61 37.77 -5.09 49.90
CA ALA A 61 37.54 -4.58 48.55
C ALA A 61 37.72 -5.66 47.48
N GLY A 62 38.77 -6.48 47.57
CA GLY A 62 38.97 -7.60 46.63
C GLY A 62 37.86 -8.65 46.71
N PHE A 63 37.33 -8.91 47.91
CA PHE A 63 36.17 -9.80 48.07
C PHE A 63 34.88 -9.18 47.53
N PHE A 64 34.67 -7.87 47.73
CA PHE A 64 33.56 -7.13 47.15
C PHE A 64 33.57 -7.19 45.61
N GLU A 65 34.70 -6.92 44.97
CA GLU A 65 34.84 -7.01 43.50
C GLU A 65 34.54 -8.41 42.97
N LEU A 66 34.91 -9.46 43.72
CA LEU A 66 34.59 -10.84 43.37
C LEU A 66 33.06 -11.09 43.39
N ILE A 67 32.34 -10.58 44.39
CA ILE A 67 30.88 -10.74 44.53
C ILE A 67 30.13 -10.05 43.37
N PHE A 68 30.60 -8.89 42.94
CA PHE A 68 29.92 -8.04 41.96
C PHE A 68 30.47 -8.15 40.53
N SER A 69 31.36 -9.11 40.26
CA SER A 69 31.84 -9.40 38.91
C SER A 69 30.79 -10.15 38.06
N ALA A 70 29.59 -9.57 37.93
CA ALA A 70 28.43 -10.08 37.18
C ALA A 70 27.79 -11.38 37.74
N TYR A 71 27.88 -11.58 39.06
CA TYR A 71 27.19 -12.69 39.75
C TYR A 71 25.90 -12.28 40.44
N ASP A 72 25.75 -11.00 40.73
CA ASP A 72 24.57 -10.39 41.34
C ASP A 72 23.35 -10.43 40.41
N CYS A 73 23.57 -10.30 39.09
CA CYS A 73 22.54 -10.46 38.07
C CYS A 73 21.87 -11.84 38.12
N ASN A 74 22.62 -12.92 38.42
CA ASN A 74 22.04 -14.27 38.57
C ASN A 74 21.04 -14.36 39.74
N VAL A 75 21.08 -13.41 40.66
CA VAL A 75 20.20 -13.36 41.83
C VAL A 75 19.01 -12.47 41.57
N GLU A 76 19.26 -11.25 41.10
CA GLU A 76 18.23 -10.21 41.08
C GLU A 76 17.17 -10.38 40.00
N VAL A 77 17.48 -11.04 38.89
CA VAL A 77 16.56 -11.14 37.73
C VAL A 77 15.29 -11.95 38.00
N ASP A 78 15.34 -12.91 38.94
CA ASP A 78 14.20 -13.78 39.28
C ASP A 78 13.44 -13.30 40.53
N LEU A 79 13.86 -12.19 41.14
CA LEU A 79 13.22 -11.66 42.35
C LEU A 79 11.87 -11.02 42.03
N ASN A 80 10.87 -11.27 42.88
CA ASN A 80 9.66 -10.47 42.85
C ASN A 80 9.92 -9.02 43.33
N GLU A 81 8.92 -8.15 43.25
CA GLU A 81 9.08 -6.72 43.56
C GLU A 81 9.56 -6.45 45.00
N GLU A 82 9.00 -7.14 45.99
CA GLU A 82 9.38 -6.98 47.40
C GLU A 82 10.81 -7.48 47.67
N GLU A 83 11.15 -8.62 47.08
CA GLU A 83 12.49 -9.22 47.18
C GLU A 83 13.55 -8.36 46.50
N TYR A 84 13.25 -7.82 45.31
CA TYR A 84 14.14 -6.91 44.59
C TYR A 84 14.37 -5.62 45.38
N ALA A 85 13.33 -5.04 45.99
CA ALA A 85 13.47 -3.84 46.82
C ALA A 85 14.42 -4.07 48.01
N TYR A 86 14.32 -5.24 48.66
CA TYR A 86 15.22 -5.62 49.74
C TYR A 86 16.67 -5.84 49.25
N TRP A 87 16.83 -6.56 48.14
CA TRP A 87 18.13 -6.77 47.50
C TRP A 87 18.79 -5.43 47.13
N TRP A 88 18.04 -4.53 46.51
CA TRP A 88 18.49 -3.20 46.13
C TRP A 88 19.01 -2.41 47.33
N GLU A 89 18.25 -2.38 48.43
CA GLU A 89 18.66 -1.70 49.66
C GLU A 89 19.99 -2.25 50.20
N LYS A 90 20.13 -3.58 50.21
CA LYS A 90 21.33 -4.26 50.68
C LYS A 90 22.55 -3.99 49.80
N VAL A 91 22.40 -4.13 48.48
CA VAL A 91 23.49 -3.89 47.53
C VAL A 91 23.95 -2.45 47.58
N ILE A 92 23.03 -1.47 47.51
CA ILE A 92 23.40 -0.06 47.57
C ILE A 92 24.06 0.29 48.92
N SER A 93 23.57 -0.26 50.03
CA SER A 93 24.18 -0.05 51.35
C SER A 93 25.62 -0.59 51.41
N VAL A 94 25.87 -1.78 50.85
CA VAL A 94 27.23 -2.36 50.80
C VAL A 94 28.13 -1.54 49.89
N CYS A 95 27.65 -1.12 48.71
CA CYS A 95 28.38 -0.23 47.82
C CYS A 95 28.77 1.08 48.51
N ASP A 96 27.83 1.74 49.19
CA ASP A 96 28.07 2.99 49.92
C ASP A 96 29.14 2.85 51.00
N ARG A 97 29.16 1.71 51.71
CA ARG A 97 30.14 1.44 52.77
C ARG A 97 31.53 1.16 52.22
N VAL A 98 31.63 0.45 51.09
CA VAL A 98 32.92 0.22 50.41
C VAL A 98 33.44 1.51 49.76
N ALA A 99 32.54 2.32 49.21
CA ALA A 99 32.84 3.60 48.56
C ALA A 99 33.50 4.63 49.50
N VAL A 100 33.46 4.42 50.82
CA VAL A 100 34.16 5.24 51.82
C VAL A 100 35.69 5.10 51.69
N PHE A 101 36.18 3.90 51.34
CA PHE A 101 37.61 3.60 51.37
C PHE A 101 38.16 3.02 50.05
N ASN A 102 37.32 2.56 49.12
CA ASN A 102 37.75 2.02 47.83
C ASN A 102 36.83 2.45 46.67
N GLY A 103 37.42 2.79 45.52
CA GLY A 103 36.71 3.22 44.31
C GLY A 103 35.76 2.17 43.72
N ALA A 104 35.98 0.87 43.97
CA ALA A 104 35.10 -0.20 43.51
C ALA A 104 33.64 -0.03 44.00
N GLY A 105 33.45 0.50 45.21
CA GLY A 105 32.12 0.79 45.75
C GLY A 105 31.39 1.87 44.94
N TRP A 106 32.11 2.89 44.45
CA TRP A 106 31.53 3.92 43.57
C TRP A 106 31.23 3.36 42.18
N SER A 107 32.17 2.65 41.55
CA SER A 107 31.94 2.03 40.23
C SER A 107 30.73 1.10 40.25
N GLN A 108 30.64 0.22 41.25
CA GLN A 108 29.52 -0.69 41.39
C GLN A 108 28.21 0.06 41.64
N LYS A 109 28.21 1.07 42.53
CA LYS A 109 27.02 1.90 42.75
C LYS A 109 26.52 2.52 41.45
N GLY A 110 27.43 3.05 40.63
CA GLY A 110 27.11 3.59 39.31
C GLY A 110 26.45 2.54 38.40
N ALA A 111 27.06 1.35 38.31
CA ALA A 111 26.54 0.22 37.52
C ALA A 111 25.12 -0.19 37.96
N GLN A 112 24.89 -0.31 39.27
CA GLN A 112 23.58 -0.66 39.82
C GLN A 112 22.50 0.35 39.42
N TYR A 113 22.78 1.65 39.49
CA TYR A 113 21.81 2.66 39.02
C TYR A 113 21.60 2.64 37.51
N SER A 114 22.60 2.30 36.71
CA SER A 114 22.40 2.19 35.25
C SER A 114 21.64 0.94 34.84
N GLU A 115 21.77 -0.15 35.59
CA GLU A 115 21.24 -1.48 35.24
C GLU A 115 19.93 -1.81 35.97
N ALA A 116 19.49 -0.96 36.90
CA ALA A 116 18.30 -1.22 37.71
C ALA A 116 17.00 -1.33 36.91
N ARG A 117 16.02 -2.01 37.53
CA ARG A 117 14.62 -2.01 37.10
C ARG A 117 14.01 -0.61 37.02
N TYR A 118 12.93 -0.51 36.24
CA TYR A 118 12.11 0.68 36.09
C TYR A 118 11.74 1.29 37.45
N GLY A 119 11.83 2.62 37.57
CA GLY A 119 11.60 3.35 38.82
C GLY A 119 12.80 3.43 39.78
N LYS A 120 13.86 2.64 39.56
CA LYS A 120 15.15 2.78 40.27
C LYS A 120 16.30 3.20 39.34
N ARG A 121 16.19 2.92 38.04
CA ARG A 121 17.20 3.27 37.03
C ARG A 121 17.44 4.78 36.98
N ASP A 122 18.71 5.17 37.06
CA ASP A 122 19.15 6.56 36.93
C ASP A 122 20.54 6.64 36.27
N LEU A 123 20.56 6.81 34.95
CA LEU A 123 21.80 6.93 34.16
C LEU A 123 22.60 8.20 34.51
N SER A 124 21.99 9.21 35.12
CA SER A 124 22.68 10.46 35.47
C SER A 124 23.72 10.27 36.58
N LEU A 125 23.60 9.19 37.36
CA LEU A 125 24.53 8.85 38.44
C LEU A 125 25.74 8.05 37.96
N LEU A 126 25.70 7.48 36.76
CA LEU A 126 26.76 6.61 36.24
C LEU A 126 28.09 7.35 36.12
N PHE A 127 28.14 8.43 35.35
CA PHE A 127 29.37 9.21 35.15
C PHE A 127 29.92 9.80 36.47
N PRO A 128 29.12 10.47 37.34
CA PRO A 128 29.61 10.99 38.62
C PRO A 128 30.18 9.91 39.55
N CYS A 129 29.62 8.70 39.55
CA CYS A 129 30.13 7.60 40.35
C CYS A 129 31.49 7.11 39.82
N TYR A 130 31.62 6.91 38.51
CA TYR A 130 32.90 6.52 37.90
C TYR A 130 33.97 7.62 38.04
N GLU A 131 33.60 8.89 38.02
CA GLU A 131 34.54 9.99 38.28
C GLU A 131 35.12 9.92 39.69
N LYS A 132 34.28 9.67 40.71
CA LYS A 132 34.77 9.44 42.09
C LYS A 132 35.63 8.18 42.21
N ALA A 133 35.25 7.09 41.53
CA ALA A 133 36.06 5.88 41.52
C ALA A 133 37.45 6.13 40.91
N ALA A 134 37.52 6.91 39.83
CA ALA A 134 38.78 7.33 39.21
C ALA A 134 39.61 8.22 40.13
N GLU A 135 38.99 9.18 40.84
CA GLU A 135 39.68 10.01 41.85
C GLU A 135 40.29 9.19 43.00
N MET A 136 39.70 8.04 43.30
CA MET A 136 40.19 7.08 44.29
C MET A 136 41.22 6.08 43.73
N GLY A 137 41.64 6.24 42.47
CA GLY A 137 42.68 5.44 41.84
C GLY A 137 42.24 4.08 41.29
N SER A 138 40.94 3.89 41.02
CA SER A 138 40.44 2.67 40.35
C SER A 138 40.94 2.63 38.90
N PRO A 139 41.79 1.64 38.52
CA PRO A 139 42.45 1.66 37.21
C PRO A 139 41.49 1.60 36.01
N GLU A 140 40.44 0.78 36.11
CA GLU A 140 39.42 0.66 35.08
C GLU A 140 38.61 1.97 34.97
N ALA A 141 38.17 2.53 36.10
CA ALA A 141 37.38 3.75 36.12
C ALA A 141 38.15 4.96 35.55
N GLU A 142 39.45 5.08 35.84
CA GLU A 142 40.31 6.12 35.26
C GLU A 142 40.28 6.09 33.72
N ALA A 143 40.43 4.91 33.13
CA ALA A 143 40.41 4.72 31.69
C ALA A 143 39.00 4.92 31.09
N THR A 144 37.96 4.42 31.77
CA THR A 144 36.55 4.58 31.36
C THR A 144 36.12 6.04 31.33
N VAL A 145 36.46 6.82 32.37
CA VAL A 145 36.13 8.25 32.41
C VAL A 145 36.88 9.03 31.33
N ALA A 146 38.14 8.69 31.06
CA ALA A 146 38.89 9.29 29.96
C ALA A 146 38.21 9.04 28.61
N TYR A 147 37.77 7.80 28.37
CA TYR A 147 37.03 7.41 27.17
C TYR A 147 35.68 8.11 27.05
N TRP A 148 34.88 8.11 28.11
CA TRP A 148 33.56 8.75 28.13
C TRP A 148 33.64 10.25 27.89
N ARG A 149 34.61 10.95 28.49
CA ARG A 149 34.86 12.37 28.19
C ARG A 149 35.28 12.58 26.73
N TYR A 150 36.14 11.71 26.21
CA TYR A 150 36.60 11.81 24.83
C TYR A 150 35.44 11.64 23.83
N MET A 151 34.57 10.65 24.05
CA MET A 151 33.47 10.32 23.15
C MET A 151 32.18 11.09 23.42
N GLY A 152 32.00 11.64 24.62
CA GLY A 152 30.73 12.26 25.05
C GLY A 152 29.69 11.24 25.50
N PHE A 153 30.10 10.07 26.00
CA PHE A 153 29.16 9.07 26.53
C PHE A 153 28.84 9.39 27.98
N TYR A 154 27.53 9.47 28.30
CA TYR A 154 27.01 9.77 29.66
C TYR A 154 27.48 11.11 30.27
N CYS A 155 28.18 11.94 29.49
CA CYS A 155 28.70 13.25 29.88
C CYS A 155 28.88 14.14 28.64
N GLU A 156 29.04 15.44 28.85
CA GLU A 156 29.37 16.37 27.77
C GLU A 156 30.74 16.04 27.16
N GLN A 157 30.79 15.98 25.82
CA GLN A 157 31.99 15.63 25.06
C GLN A 157 33.08 16.70 25.23
N ASP A 158 34.24 16.29 25.73
CA ASP A 158 35.46 17.09 25.76
C ASP A 158 36.66 16.22 25.38
N ARG A 159 36.99 16.26 24.09
CA ARG A 159 38.12 15.49 23.52
C ARG A 159 39.46 15.88 24.12
N ALA A 160 39.65 17.16 24.46
CA ALA A 160 40.92 17.65 25.00
C ALA A 160 41.12 17.18 26.45
N GLU A 161 40.05 17.17 27.24
CA GLU A 161 40.04 16.59 28.58
C GLU A 161 40.27 15.08 28.54
N GLY A 162 39.53 14.36 27.68
CA GLY A 162 39.69 12.90 27.53
C GLY A 162 41.12 12.50 27.17
N GLU A 163 41.75 13.20 26.22
CA GLU A 163 43.15 12.93 25.83
C GLU A 163 44.14 13.23 26.97
N ARG A 164 43.90 14.31 27.73
CA ARG A 164 44.71 14.63 28.91
C ARG A 164 44.62 13.54 29.96
N ARG A 165 43.42 13.00 30.21
CA ARG A 165 43.20 11.91 31.17
C ARG A 165 43.83 10.60 30.69
N PHE A 166 43.72 10.25 29.41
CA PHE A 166 44.44 9.11 28.86
C PHE A 166 45.97 9.23 29.02
N ALA A 167 46.53 10.43 28.83
CA ALA A 167 47.96 10.68 29.01
C ALA A 167 48.41 10.63 30.49
N ALA A 168 47.46 10.79 31.43
CA ALA A 168 47.73 10.76 32.87
C ALA A 168 47.66 9.34 33.48
N LEU A 169 47.17 8.35 32.74
CA LEU A 169 47.12 6.94 33.19
C LEU A 169 48.54 6.46 33.51
N SER A 170 48.72 5.87 34.70
CA SER A 170 50.06 5.55 35.21
C SER A 170 50.18 4.15 35.82
N SER A 171 49.09 3.55 36.30
CA SER A 171 49.12 2.16 36.79
C SER A 171 49.16 1.18 35.61
N PRO A 172 49.82 0.01 35.75
CA PRO A 172 49.88 -0.98 34.67
C PRO A 172 48.50 -1.40 34.15
N GLU A 173 47.54 -1.61 35.06
CA GLU A 173 46.17 -1.99 34.72
C GLU A 173 45.43 -0.86 33.98
N ALA A 174 45.56 0.39 34.44
CA ALA A 174 44.92 1.54 33.80
C ALA A 174 45.44 1.76 32.37
N LEU A 175 46.75 1.52 32.14
CA LEU A 175 47.34 1.61 30.80
C LEU A 175 46.77 0.55 29.85
N LEU A 176 46.52 -0.68 30.32
CA LEU A 176 45.91 -1.74 29.52
C LEU A 176 44.46 -1.39 29.13
N TRP A 177 43.64 -0.95 30.09
CA TRP A 177 42.29 -0.44 29.81
C TRP A 177 42.30 0.80 28.92
N GLY A 178 43.27 1.69 29.10
CA GLY A 178 43.48 2.86 28.24
C GLY A 178 43.74 2.47 26.78
N LYS A 179 44.58 1.46 26.53
CA LYS A 179 44.79 0.92 25.17
C LYS A 179 43.51 0.33 24.58
N TYR A 180 42.76 -0.43 25.38
CA TYR A 180 41.48 -1.01 24.97
C TYR A 180 40.49 0.09 24.52
N TYR A 181 40.25 1.09 25.36
CA TYR A 181 39.33 2.18 25.03
C TYR A 181 39.83 3.08 23.89
N ARG A 182 41.14 3.26 23.73
CA ARG A 182 41.70 3.96 22.55
C ARG A 182 41.41 3.22 21.25
N ALA A 183 41.48 1.88 21.25
CA ALA A 183 41.08 1.10 20.07
C ALA A 183 39.59 1.29 19.75
N TYR A 184 38.73 1.35 20.77
CA TYR A 184 37.31 1.69 20.60
C TYR A 184 37.08 3.10 20.05
N ALA A 185 37.79 4.11 20.57
CA ALA A 185 37.70 5.47 20.07
C ALA A 185 38.17 5.57 18.60
N GLU A 186 39.26 4.87 18.25
CA GLU A 186 39.77 4.81 16.88
C GLU A 186 38.78 4.16 15.91
N GLN A 187 38.03 3.14 16.33
CA GLN A 187 36.99 2.53 15.49
C GLN A 187 35.90 3.53 15.08
N HIS A 188 35.54 4.47 15.97
CA HIS A 188 34.46 5.42 15.74
C HIS A 188 34.93 6.74 15.11
N THR A 189 36.18 7.14 15.34
CA THR A 189 36.70 8.47 14.95
C THR A 189 37.85 8.43 13.95
N GLY A 190 38.43 7.25 13.72
CA GLY A 190 39.61 7.03 12.89
C GLY A 190 39.44 5.87 11.89
N SER A 191 40.47 5.03 11.75
CA SER A 191 40.44 3.89 10.81
C SER A 191 40.08 2.59 11.52
N LYS A 192 39.10 1.86 10.96
CA LYS A 192 38.71 0.53 11.43
C LYS A 192 39.88 -0.46 11.39
N GLU A 193 40.70 -0.45 10.33
CA GLU A 193 41.86 -1.34 10.24
C GLU A 193 42.88 -1.05 11.33
N LYS A 194 43.08 0.24 11.66
CA LYS A 194 43.97 0.66 12.73
C LYS A 194 43.43 0.24 14.11
N ALA A 195 42.13 0.36 14.35
CA ALA A 195 41.50 -0.14 15.57
C ALA A 195 41.68 -1.66 15.74
N LEU A 196 41.51 -2.43 14.66
CA LEU A 196 41.75 -3.87 14.67
C LEU A 196 43.21 -4.23 14.95
N LEU A 197 44.16 -3.49 14.37
CA LEU A 197 45.58 -3.67 14.65
C LEU A 197 45.90 -3.41 16.13
N MET A 198 45.39 -2.31 16.70
CA MET A 198 45.56 -1.97 18.10
C MET A 198 45.03 -3.07 19.04
N ARG A 199 43.89 -3.70 18.69
CA ARG A 199 43.35 -4.84 19.45
C ARG A 199 44.26 -6.08 19.38
N LYS A 200 44.82 -6.39 18.21
CA LYS A 200 45.76 -7.51 18.05
C LYS A 200 47.05 -7.28 18.85
N GLU A 201 47.62 -6.08 18.77
CA GLU A 201 48.80 -5.70 19.56
C GLU A 201 48.51 -5.80 21.07
N LEU A 202 47.33 -5.35 21.52
CA LEU A 202 46.92 -5.48 22.92
C LEU A 202 46.78 -6.95 23.35
N LEU A 203 46.24 -7.83 22.50
CA LEU A 203 46.18 -9.27 22.78
C LEU A 203 47.56 -9.91 22.91
N ASP A 204 48.55 -9.46 22.13
CA ASP A 204 49.93 -9.98 22.20
C ASP A 204 50.64 -9.53 23.49
N GLU A 205 50.29 -8.36 24.01
CA GLU A 205 50.82 -7.84 25.27
C GLU A 205 50.15 -8.44 26.52
N LEU A 206 48.86 -8.80 26.43
CA LEU A 206 48.08 -9.28 27.57
C LEU A 206 48.48 -10.72 27.98
N PRO A 207 48.75 -10.98 29.29
CA PRO A 207 49.05 -12.32 29.79
C PRO A 207 47.95 -13.34 29.44
N GLU A 208 48.34 -14.59 29.21
CA GLU A 208 47.37 -15.69 29.01
C GLU A 208 46.43 -15.81 30.23
N GLY A 209 45.13 -15.92 29.99
CA GLY A 209 44.10 -15.94 31.04
C GLY A 209 43.68 -14.56 31.59
N HIS A 210 44.28 -13.45 31.14
CA HIS A 210 43.90 -12.11 31.61
C HIS A 210 42.47 -11.75 31.20
N ARG A 211 41.65 -11.25 32.14
CA ARG A 211 40.22 -10.94 31.94
C ARG A 211 39.97 -9.99 30.75
N LEU A 212 40.79 -8.95 30.61
CA LEU A 212 40.69 -7.99 29.50
C LEU A 212 40.76 -8.65 28.10
N ARG A 213 41.40 -9.83 27.96
CA ARG A 213 41.42 -10.56 26.68
C ARG A 213 40.03 -10.96 26.22
N ALA A 214 39.11 -11.26 27.15
CA ALA A 214 37.72 -11.57 26.81
C ALA A 214 37.05 -10.38 26.12
N HIS A 215 37.17 -9.19 26.73
CA HIS A 215 36.64 -7.96 26.15
C HIS A 215 37.27 -7.61 24.79
N VAL A 216 38.58 -7.85 24.61
CA VAL A 216 39.23 -7.64 23.31
C VAL A 216 38.71 -8.62 22.25
N TYR A 217 38.53 -9.90 22.58
CA TYR A 217 37.95 -10.87 21.66
C TYR A 217 36.50 -10.52 21.31
N ALA A 218 35.69 -10.12 22.30
CA ALA A 218 34.32 -9.67 22.07
C ALA A 218 34.28 -8.47 21.11
N ALA A 219 35.12 -7.45 21.35
CA ALA A 219 35.26 -6.28 20.49
C ALA A 219 35.75 -6.59 19.07
N MET A 220 36.54 -7.66 18.91
CA MET A 220 36.94 -8.15 17.59
C MET A 220 35.80 -8.84 16.87
N GLY A 221 34.95 -9.59 17.57
CA GLY A 221 33.71 -10.15 17.03
C GLY A 221 32.77 -9.04 16.55
N ASP A 222 32.50 -8.04 17.41
CA ASP A 222 31.62 -6.91 17.06
C ASP A 222 32.11 -6.12 15.83
N ALA A 223 33.42 -6.13 15.55
CA ALA A 223 33.98 -5.48 14.37
C ALA A 223 33.79 -6.29 13.07
N LEU A 224 33.65 -7.62 13.18
CA LEU A 224 33.45 -8.52 12.03
C LEU A 224 31.99 -8.56 11.57
N ASP A 225 31.02 -8.30 12.47
CA ASP A 225 29.57 -8.22 12.17
C ASP A 225 29.22 -7.11 11.15
N ILE A 226 30.10 -6.10 11.02
CA ILE A 226 29.84 -4.87 10.24
C ILE A 226 30.38 -4.96 8.78
N GLU A 227 31.12 -6.02 8.42
CA GLU A 227 31.79 -6.17 7.10
C GLU A 227 31.58 -7.56 6.48
N GLU A 228 32.09 -7.80 5.27
CA GLU A 228 32.16 -9.12 4.58
C GLU A 228 33.01 -10.18 5.34
N GLY A 229 33.01 -10.14 6.67
CA GLY A 229 33.71 -11.07 7.55
C GLY A 229 33.10 -12.47 7.50
N SER A 230 33.93 -13.48 7.80
CA SER A 230 33.41 -14.84 7.92
C SER A 230 32.66 -14.97 9.24
N VAL A 231 31.37 -15.31 9.17
CA VAL A 231 30.51 -15.66 10.32
C VAL A 231 31.21 -16.66 11.26
N ALA A 232 32.03 -17.57 10.71
CA ALA A 232 32.79 -18.54 11.51
C ALA A 232 33.93 -17.90 12.33
N GLU A 233 34.59 -16.88 11.80
CA GLU A 233 35.64 -16.14 12.51
C GLU A 233 35.06 -15.26 13.62
N GLU A 234 33.88 -14.68 13.38
CA GLU A 234 33.13 -13.92 14.38
C GLU A 234 32.73 -14.81 15.56
N ALA A 235 32.08 -15.95 15.27
CA ALA A 235 31.71 -16.92 16.30
C ALA A 235 32.91 -17.40 17.12
N ALA A 236 34.05 -17.67 16.47
CA ALA A 236 35.28 -18.09 17.14
C ALA A 236 35.85 -17.01 18.07
N CYS A 237 35.64 -15.72 17.77
CA CYS A 237 36.04 -14.63 18.68
C CYS A 237 35.17 -14.64 19.95
N TYR A 238 33.85 -14.75 19.81
CA TYR A 238 32.96 -14.85 20.97
C TYR A 238 33.19 -16.11 21.79
N GLU A 239 33.47 -17.26 21.16
CA GLU A 239 33.81 -18.51 21.86
C GLU A 239 35.06 -18.32 22.74
N LYS A 240 36.15 -17.75 22.20
CA LYS A 240 37.36 -17.43 22.97
C LYS A 240 37.14 -16.41 24.08
N SER A 241 36.23 -15.46 23.86
CA SER A 241 35.80 -14.51 24.87
C SER A 241 35.16 -15.24 26.07
N LEU A 242 34.23 -16.15 25.78
CA LEU A 242 33.46 -16.89 26.77
C LEU A 242 34.26 -18.00 27.49
N GLU A 243 35.32 -18.52 26.87
CA GLU A 243 36.29 -19.40 27.55
C GLU A 243 36.98 -18.70 28.73
N LEU A 244 37.18 -17.37 28.63
CA LEU A 244 37.84 -16.56 29.65
C LEU A 244 36.85 -15.95 30.65
N VAL A 245 35.72 -15.43 30.16
CA VAL A 245 34.67 -14.82 30.98
C VAL A 245 33.31 -15.40 30.54
N PRO A 246 32.81 -16.45 31.21
CA PRO A 246 31.58 -17.14 30.80
C PRO A 246 30.30 -16.28 30.87
N ASN A 247 30.24 -15.31 31.80
CA ASN A 247 29.15 -14.34 31.92
C ASN A 247 29.57 -13.01 31.27
N LEU A 248 29.51 -12.94 29.95
CA LEU A 248 29.82 -11.73 29.18
C LEU A 248 28.81 -11.53 28.06
N TYR A 249 28.64 -10.29 27.59
CA TYR A 249 27.69 -9.92 26.54
C TYR A 249 27.85 -10.72 25.23
N SER A 250 29.03 -11.31 25.00
CA SER A 250 29.29 -12.22 23.87
C SER A 250 28.32 -13.40 23.79
N LEU A 251 27.70 -13.83 24.91
CA LEU A 251 26.67 -14.87 24.91
C LEU A 251 25.52 -14.55 23.96
N LYS A 252 25.02 -13.30 24.01
CA LYS A 252 23.90 -12.86 23.18
C LYS A 252 24.25 -12.88 21.70
N ASN A 253 25.41 -12.32 21.34
CA ASN A 253 25.82 -12.22 19.94
C ASN A 253 26.10 -13.62 19.37
N LEU A 254 26.78 -14.49 20.13
CA LEU A 254 27.03 -15.88 19.71
C LEU A 254 25.72 -16.67 19.51
N ALA A 255 24.75 -16.50 20.41
CA ALA A 255 23.43 -17.09 20.27
C ALA A 255 22.74 -16.65 18.97
N THR A 256 22.76 -15.34 18.68
CA THR A 256 22.21 -14.79 17.44
C THR A 256 22.90 -15.36 16.20
N LEU A 257 24.22 -15.53 16.21
CA LEU A 257 24.94 -16.17 15.10
C LEU A 257 24.50 -17.63 14.90
N TYR A 258 24.49 -18.42 15.97
CA TYR A 258 24.09 -19.83 15.91
C TYR A 258 22.65 -20.01 15.44
N PHE A 259 21.79 -19.05 15.76
CA PHE A 259 20.39 -19.05 15.36
C PHE A 259 20.20 -18.69 13.89
N ARG A 260 20.90 -17.66 13.40
CA ARG A 260 20.73 -17.11 12.05
C ARG A 260 21.48 -17.89 10.96
N TYR A 261 22.60 -18.53 11.30
CA TYR A 261 23.55 -19.07 10.33
C TYR A 261 23.72 -20.59 10.49
N PRO A 262 22.92 -21.42 9.78
CA PRO A 262 23.00 -22.88 9.81
C PRO A 262 24.37 -23.44 9.40
N GLU A 263 25.17 -22.71 8.62
CA GLU A 263 26.51 -23.09 8.20
C GLU A 263 27.50 -23.28 9.36
N LEU A 264 27.21 -22.72 10.55
CA LEU A 264 27.98 -22.95 11.77
C LEU A 264 27.75 -24.34 12.38
N GLY A 265 26.78 -25.10 11.86
CA GLY A 265 26.49 -26.48 12.27
C GLY A 265 25.94 -26.61 13.70
N LYS A 266 25.33 -25.54 14.23
CA LYS A 266 24.72 -25.51 15.56
C LYS A 266 23.20 -25.65 15.47
N GLN A 267 22.63 -26.27 16.49
CA GLN A 267 21.17 -26.36 16.66
C GLN A 267 20.64 -25.01 17.14
N LYS A 268 19.50 -24.56 16.59
CA LYS A 268 18.90 -23.25 16.95
C LYS A 268 18.47 -23.22 18.42
N GLU A 269 18.10 -24.36 18.99
CA GLU A 269 17.72 -24.51 20.40
C GLU A 269 18.84 -24.08 21.35
N LEU A 270 20.11 -24.24 20.94
CA LEU A 270 21.25 -23.77 21.71
C LEU A 270 21.25 -22.25 21.87
N ALA A 271 20.70 -21.49 20.91
CA ALA A 271 20.61 -20.05 21.02
C ALA A 271 19.70 -19.62 22.17
N PHE A 272 18.58 -20.32 22.41
CA PHE A 272 17.70 -20.04 23.54
C PHE A 272 18.42 -20.23 24.88
N GLU A 273 19.19 -21.31 25.03
CA GLU A 273 20.00 -21.54 26.23
C GLU A 273 21.06 -20.45 26.44
N LEU A 274 21.67 -19.97 25.35
CA LEU A 274 22.69 -18.92 25.41
C LEU A 274 22.10 -17.54 25.68
N TRP A 275 20.92 -17.20 25.12
CA TRP A 275 20.21 -15.97 25.45
C TRP A 275 19.74 -15.95 26.91
N GLU A 276 19.25 -17.08 27.43
CA GLU A 276 18.88 -17.18 28.85
C GLU A 276 20.11 -17.02 29.75
N LYS A 277 21.25 -17.63 29.40
CA LYS A 277 22.51 -17.36 30.11
C LYS A 277 22.94 -15.90 30.00
N ALA A 278 22.74 -15.27 28.85
CA ALA A 278 23.07 -13.85 28.66
C ALA A 278 22.22 -12.97 29.58
N TRP A 279 20.93 -13.28 29.72
CA TRP A 279 20.03 -12.61 30.66
C TRP A 279 20.54 -12.70 32.10
N HIS A 280 20.89 -13.90 32.56
CA HIS A 280 21.48 -14.09 33.89
C HIS A 280 22.87 -13.45 34.06
N ALA A 281 23.54 -13.12 32.96
CA ALA A 281 24.80 -12.38 32.93
C ALA A 281 24.64 -10.85 32.88
N GLY A 282 23.42 -10.31 33.00
CA GLY A 282 23.17 -8.86 32.98
C GLY A 282 22.87 -8.29 31.60
N VAL A 283 22.62 -9.12 30.59
CA VAL A 283 22.39 -8.68 29.20
C VAL A 283 20.88 -8.58 28.95
N TRP A 284 20.26 -7.49 29.39
CA TRP A 284 18.80 -7.30 29.39
C TRP A 284 18.16 -7.47 28.00
N SER A 285 18.80 -6.93 26.96
CA SER A 285 18.39 -7.11 25.56
C SER A 285 18.23 -8.57 25.10
N ALA A 286 18.75 -9.57 25.82
CA ALA A 286 18.52 -10.98 25.51
C ALA A 286 17.04 -11.38 25.65
N ALA A 287 16.29 -10.72 26.55
CA ALA A 287 14.85 -10.91 26.70
C ALA A 287 14.08 -10.61 25.41
N ASN A 288 14.55 -9.64 24.62
CA ASN A 288 13.95 -9.25 23.34
C ASN A 288 13.97 -10.43 22.37
N PHE A 289 15.10 -11.14 22.28
CA PHE A 289 15.26 -12.30 21.40
C PHE A 289 14.42 -13.49 21.87
N LEU A 290 14.40 -13.76 23.17
CA LEU A 290 13.58 -14.84 23.73
C LEU A 290 12.09 -14.55 23.50
N GLY A 291 11.65 -13.35 23.87
CA GLY A 291 10.26 -12.90 23.74
C GLY A 291 9.77 -12.91 22.29
N TYR A 292 10.55 -12.35 21.36
CA TYR A 292 10.20 -12.33 19.94
C TYR A 292 10.10 -13.73 19.34
N ASN A 293 11.12 -14.58 19.54
CA ASN A 293 11.15 -15.89 18.87
C ASN A 293 10.09 -16.88 19.40
N TYR A 294 9.63 -16.75 20.65
CA TYR A 294 8.50 -17.55 21.13
C TYR A 294 7.13 -17.13 20.54
N GLN A 295 7.07 -16.08 19.71
CA GLN A 295 5.88 -15.72 18.93
C GLN A 295 5.85 -16.38 17.54
N GLU A 296 6.99 -16.88 17.06
CA GLU A 296 7.12 -17.47 15.72
C GLU A 296 6.51 -18.87 15.67
N GLU A 297 5.91 -19.25 14.53
CA GLU A 297 5.22 -20.54 14.37
C GLU A 297 6.09 -21.76 14.75
N GLU A 298 7.41 -21.68 14.50
CA GLU A 298 8.37 -22.76 14.81
C GLU A 298 8.46 -23.05 16.32
N TRP A 299 8.31 -22.03 17.18
CA TRP A 299 8.48 -22.13 18.64
C TRP A 299 7.33 -21.50 19.44
N LEU A 300 6.15 -21.39 18.84
CA LEU A 300 5.03 -20.67 19.40
C LEU A 300 4.72 -21.10 20.85
N ASP A 301 4.98 -20.20 21.79
CA ASP A 301 4.67 -20.30 23.21
C ASP A 301 4.41 -18.88 23.75
N MET A 302 3.19 -18.38 23.48
CA MET A 302 2.79 -17.01 23.86
C MET A 302 2.94 -16.70 25.36
N PRO A 303 2.58 -17.59 26.31
CA PRO A 303 2.83 -17.35 27.72
C PRO A 303 4.32 -17.13 28.03
N LYS A 304 5.20 -17.92 27.43
CA LYS A 304 6.65 -17.79 27.60
C LYS A 304 7.20 -16.53 26.91
N ALA A 305 6.66 -16.17 25.75
CA ALA A 305 6.97 -14.92 25.07
C ALA A 305 6.66 -13.72 26.00
N ILE A 306 5.43 -13.67 26.53
CA ILE A 306 4.97 -12.60 27.44
C ILE A 306 5.84 -12.56 28.70
N GLU A 307 6.18 -13.70 29.30
CA GLU A 307 7.06 -13.75 30.48
C GLU A 307 8.41 -13.07 30.20
N TRP A 308 9.07 -13.42 29.09
CA TRP A 308 10.36 -12.84 28.73
C TRP A 308 10.26 -11.35 28.40
N LEU A 309 9.23 -10.95 27.65
CA LEU A 309 9.02 -9.54 27.34
C LEU A 309 8.71 -8.72 28.60
N GLU A 310 7.96 -9.28 29.56
CA GLU A 310 7.70 -8.63 30.86
C GLU A 310 8.99 -8.45 31.66
N LYS A 311 9.84 -9.47 31.70
CA LYS A 311 11.18 -9.38 32.29
C LYS A 311 12.00 -8.28 31.63
N GLY A 312 12.10 -8.24 30.30
CA GLY A 312 12.83 -7.19 29.59
C GLY A 312 12.27 -5.78 29.86
N MET A 313 10.93 -5.64 29.85
CA MET A 313 10.26 -4.37 30.16
C MET A 313 10.56 -3.90 31.60
N LEU A 314 10.67 -4.81 32.59
CA LEU A 314 11.07 -4.45 33.95
C LEU A 314 12.46 -3.79 33.97
N TYR A 315 13.35 -4.18 33.08
CA TYR A 315 14.71 -3.63 32.93
C TYR A 315 14.82 -2.54 31.87
N CYS A 316 13.68 -1.89 31.56
CA CYS A 316 13.59 -0.73 30.67
C CYS A 316 14.07 -1.02 29.24
N GLU A 317 13.82 -2.23 28.73
CA GLU A 317 13.96 -2.56 27.31
C GLU A 317 12.71 -2.11 26.54
N SER A 318 12.80 -0.98 25.84
CA SER A 318 11.65 -0.36 25.15
C SER A 318 11.08 -1.25 24.04
N TYR A 319 11.93 -2.07 23.39
CA TYR A 319 11.46 -3.05 22.39
C TYR A 319 10.53 -4.10 23.02
N CYS A 320 10.88 -4.65 24.19
CA CYS A 320 10.01 -5.58 24.90
C CYS A 320 8.67 -4.95 25.30
N ALA A 321 8.71 -3.70 25.77
CA ALA A 321 7.49 -2.96 26.08
C ALA A 321 6.63 -2.74 24.82
N TYR A 322 7.25 -2.44 23.68
CA TYR A 322 6.53 -2.26 22.41
C TYR A 322 5.87 -3.56 21.94
N GLU A 323 6.60 -4.68 21.94
CA GLU A 323 6.06 -5.99 21.58
C GLU A 323 4.90 -6.40 22.51
N LEU A 324 5.04 -6.20 23.83
CA LEU A 324 3.94 -6.42 24.79
C LEU A 324 2.73 -5.54 24.46
N ALA A 325 2.95 -4.29 24.06
CA ALA A 325 1.86 -3.42 23.65
C ALA A 325 1.12 -4.00 22.43
N LEU A 326 1.84 -4.47 21.41
CA LEU A 326 1.22 -5.07 20.23
C LEU A 326 0.41 -6.32 20.59
N ILE A 327 0.97 -7.20 21.43
CA ILE A 327 0.27 -8.39 21.94
C ILE A 327 -1.01 -7.99 22.67
N TYR A 328 -0.92 -7.09 23.65
CA TYR A 328 -2.08 -6.71 24.46
C TYR A 328 -3.12 -5.88 23.70
N LEU A 329 -2.76 -5.16 22.64
CA LEU A 329 -3.72 -4.35 21.89
C LEU A 329 -4.43 -5.14 20.79
N TYR A 330 -3.71 -6.06 20.13
CA TYR A 330 -4.14 -6.66 18.87
C TYR A 330 -4.23 -8.19 18.85
N ASN A 331 -3.66 -8.90 19.83
CA ASN A 331 -3.88 -10.34 19.94
C ASN A 331 -5.21 -10.63 20.64
N ASP A 332 -6.13 -11.32 19.97
CA ASP A 332 -7.48 -11.57 20.47
C ASP A 332 -7.52 -12.40 21.78
N GLU A 333 -6.57 -13.31 22.00
CA GLU A 333 -6.52 -14.16 23.18
C GLU A 333 -5.99 -13.40 24.41
N TYR A 334 -4.98 -12.56 24.21
CA TYR A 334 -4.27 -11.85 25.29
C TYR A 334 -4.70 -10.39 25.44
N LYS A 335 -5.73 -9.94 24.72
CA LYS A 335 -6.14 -8.54 24.65
C LYS A 335 -6.35 -7.90 26.02
N ASN A 336 -5.60 -6.83 26.29
CA ASN A 336 -5.70 -6.00 27.49
C ASN A 336 -5.30 -4.56 27.16
N VAL A 337 -6.29 -3.72 26.82
CA VAL A 337 -6.05 -2.34 26.37
C VAL A 337 -5.32 -1.50 27.41
N GLU A 338 -5.70 -1.58 28.70
CA GLU A 338 -5.05 -0.81 29.77
C GLU A 338 -3.55 -1.14 29.87
N ARG A 339 -3.22 -2.43 29.86
CA ARG A 339 -1.83 -2.89 29.93
C ARG A 339 -1.05 -2.55 28.66
N GLY A 340 -1.68 -2.67 27.49
CA GLY A 340 -1.08 -2.27 26.22
C GLY A 340 -0.72 -0.79 26.16
N LEU A 341 -1.64 0.08 26.60
CA LEU A 341 -1.40 1.53 26.70
C LEU A 341 -0.31 1.87 27.72
N MET A 342 -0.27 1.19 28.87
CA MET A 342 0.81 1.34 29.84
C MET A 342 2.17 1.00 29.20
N CYS A 343 2.24 -0.07 28.41
CA CYS A 343 3.47 -0.47 27.72
C CYS A 343 3.88 0.56 26.66
N LEU A 344 2.94 1.07 25.85
CA LEU A 344 3.23 2.17 24.92
C LEU A 344 3.71 3.41 25.65
N GLN A 345 3.09 3.79 26.77
CA GLN A 345 3.51 4.97 27.53
C GLN A 345 4.96 4.85 28.04
N ARG A 346 5.39 3.65 28.48
CA ARG A 346 6.80 3.42 28.85
C ARG A 346 7.74 3.65 27.66
N CYS A 347 7.35 3.18 26.48
CA CYS A 347 8.11 3.41 25.26
C CYS A 347 8.17 4.90 24.89
N VAL A 348 7.06 5.63 25.10
CA VAL A 348 7.00 7.09 24.91
C VAL A 348 7.93 7.81 25.88
N ASP A 349 8.01 7.38 27.13
CA ASP A 349 8.92 7.96 28.13
C ASP A 349 10.40 7.76 27.73
N ASP A 350 10.70 6.64 27.06
CA ASP A 350 12.03 6.31 26.52
C ASP A 350 12.32 6.91 25.11
N ASN A 351 11.40 7.70 24.54
CA ASN A 351 11.50 8.26 23.17
C ASN A 351 11.55 7.21 22.04
N TYR A 352 10.90 6.06 22.21
CA TYR A 352 10.81 5.04 21.18
C TYR A 352 9.77 5.44 20.11
N VAL A 353 10.25 5.81 18.92
CA VAL A 353 9.48 6.49 17.86
C VAL A 353 8.29 5.66 17.38
N GLU A 354 8.50 4.37 17.11
CA GLU A 354 7.49 3.46 16.59
C GLU A 354 6.31 3.30 17.58
N ALA A 355 6.59 3.31 18.89
CA ALA A 355 5.52 3.28 19.90
C ALA A 355 4.79 4.62 20.00
N ILE A 356 5.48 5.76 19.85
CA ILE A 356 4.84 7.08 19.82
C ILE A 356 3.86 7.16 18.65
N GLU A 357 4.27 6.72 17.46
CA GLU A 357 3.40 6.65 16.28
C GLU A 357 2.24 5.66 16.46
N THR A 358 2.52 4.49 17.04
CA THR A 358 1.49 3.50 17.33
C THR A 358 0.45 4.05 18.30
N LEU A 359 0.90 4.73 19.37
CA LEU A 359 0.00 5.38 20.33
C LEU A 359 -0.81 6.50 19.67
N ALA A 360 -0.18 7.29 18.79
CA ALA A 360 -0.89 8.30 18.01
C ALA A 360 -1.98 7.68 17.14
N ASN A 361 -1.69 6.56 16.46
CA ASN A 361 -2.66 5.83 15.65
C ASN A 361 -3.81 5.25 16.49
N VAL A 362 -3.54 4.76 17.71
CA VAL A 362 -4.56 4.27 18.63
C VAL A 362 -5.57 5.37 18.97
N TYR A 363 -5.10 6.58 19.32
CA TYR A 363 -5.98 7.71 19.60
C TYR A 363 -6.61 8.33 18.35
N PHE A 364 -5.95 8.22 17.19
CA PHE A 364 -6.49 8.69 15.92
C PHE A 364 -7.64 7.82 15.42
N ASN A 365 -7.53 6.49 15.52
CA ASN A 365 -8.56 5.57 15.02
C ASN A 365 -9.80 5.50 15.93
N GLY A 366 -9.64 5.70 17.25
CA GLY A 366 -10.75 5.67 18.20
C GLY A 366 -11.36 4.28 18.45
N GLU A 367 -10.75 3.19 17.96
CA GLU A 367 -11.30 1.83 18.07
C GLU A 367 -11.08 1.20 19.45
N LEU A 368 -9.92 1.47 20.07
CA LEU A 368 -9.52 0.91 21.37
C LEU A 368 -9.76 1.88 22.53
N VAL A 369 -9.78 3.18 22.25
CA VAL A 369 -9.97 4.29 23.20
C VAL A 369 -10.80 5.38 22.54
N GLU A 370 -11.34 6.32 23.31
CA GLU A 370 -12.03 7.49 22.73
C GLU A 370 -11.09 8.26 21.80
N GLU A 371 -11.59 8.57 20.59
CA GLU A 371 -10.84 9.30 19.58
C GLU A 371 -10.34 10.64 20.14
N ASN A 372 -9.05 10.92 19.93
CA ASN A 372 -8.44 12.18 20.34
C ASN A 372 -7.41 12.63 19.31
N ILE A 373 -7.90 13.27 18.25
CA ILE A 373 -7.09 13.79 17.14
C ILE A 373 -6.03 14.80 17.64
N SER A 374 -6.36 15.63 18.63
CA SER A 374 -5.42 16.62 19.17
C SER A 374 -4.25 15.96 19.89
N TYR A 375 -4.51 14.94 20.71
CA TYR A 375 -3.46 14.20 21.39
C TYR A 375 -2.63 13.35 20.42
N ALA A 376 -3.28 12.70 19.44
CA ALA A 376 -2.58 12.01 18.37
C ALA A 376 -1.62 12.94 17.61
N CYS A 377 -2.06 14.17 17.30
CA CYS A 377 -1.21 15.17 16.66
C CYS A 377 -0.01 15.57 17.52
N GLN A 378 -0.18 15.75 18.84
CA GLN A 378 0.94 16.06 19.76
C GLN A 378 1.97 14.93 19.82
N LEU A 379 1.52 13.67 19.81
CA LEU A 379 2.41 12.51 19.75
C LEU A 379 3.17 12.47 18.42
N LEU A 380 2.50 12.72 17.29
CA LEU A 380 3.17 12.80 15.98
C LEU A 380 4.16 13.96 15.93
N GLU A 381 3.84 15.14 16.48
CA GLU A 381 4.79 16.27 16.58
C GLU A 381 6.04 15.88 17.37
N ARG A 382 5.88 15.17 18.50
CA ARG A 382 7.00 14.61 19.26
C ARG A 382 7.81 13.60 18.45
N ALA A 383 7.16 12.70 17.70
CA ALA A 383 7.86 11.76 16.82
C ALA A 383 8.67 12.49 15.73
N ILE A 384 8.15 13.62 15.21
CA ILE A 384 8.87 14.47 14.25
C ILE A 384 10.10 15.12 14.88
N GLU A 385 10.02 15.57 16.14
CA GLU A 385 11.18 16.09 16.87
C GLU A 385 12.28 15.03 17.05
N LEU A 386 11.89 13.75 17.09
CA LEU A 386 12.79 12.59 17.14
C LEU A 386 13.25 12.11 15.75
N GLY A 387 12.83 12.79 14.67
CA GLY A 387 13.28 12.52 13.31
C GLY A 387 12.35 11.64 12.46
N SER A 388 11.10 11.41 12.89
CA SER A 388 10.15 10.66 12.07
C SER A 388 9.57 11.48 10.90
N GLY A 389 9.98 11.11 9.69
CA GLY A 389 9.33 11.58 8.47
C GLY A 389 7.93 10.98 8.24
N SER A 390 7.66 9.78 8.74
CA SER A 390 6.34 9.13 8.66
C SER A 390 5.28 9.90 9.44
N ALA A 391 5.65 10.40 10.63
CA ALA A 391 4.79 11.26 11.43
C ALA A 391 4.53 12.61 10.75
N ALA A 392 5.54 13.21 10.11
CA ALA A 392 5.37 14.43 9.32
C ALA A 392 4.42 14.22 8.14
N TYR A 393 4.59 13.13 7.39
CA TYR A 393 3.66 12.73 6.32
C TYR A 393 2.23 12.57 6.85
N ARG A 394 2.06 11.88 8.00
CA ARG A 394 0.74 11.64 8.60
C ARG A 394 0.03 12.96 8.97
N ILE A 395 0.73 13.92 9.58
CA ILE A 395 0.14 15.24 9.86
C ILE A 395 -0.23 15.97 8.56
N GLY A 396 0.62 15.91 7.53
CA GLY A 396 0.31 16.49 6.22
C GLY A 396 -0.98 15.91 5.62
N TRP A 397 -1.15 14.60 5.69
CA TRP A 397 -2.36 13.90 5.28
C TRP A 397 -3.59 14.29 6.10
N MET A 398 -3.43 14.54 7.40
CA MET A 398 -4.52 15.01 8.25
C MET A 398 -4.99 16.41 7.86
N TYR A 399 -4.07 17.32 7.49
CA TYR A 399 -4.44 18.65 6.96
C TYR A 399 -5.12 18.57 5.59
N GLU A 400 -4.62 17.71 4.70
CA GLU A 400 -5.22 17.46 3.38
C GLU A 400 -6.68 17.02 3.49
N ARG A 401 -7.02 16.24 4.52
CA ARG A 401 -8.39 15.77 4.75
C ARG A 401 -9.24 16.69 5.61
N GLY A 402 -8.70 17.81 6.07
CA GLY A 402 -9.41 18.71 6.99
C GLY A 402 -9.69 18.08 8.35
N LEU A 403 -8.83 17.18 8.83
CA LEU A 403 -8.99 16.56 10.16
C LEU A 403 -8.44 17.47 11.29
N LEU A 404 -7.58 18.42 10.93
CA LEU A 404 -6.96 19.40 11.84
C LEU A 404 -7.49 20.84 11.64
N SER A 405 -8.50 21.01 10.81
CA SER A 405 -9.09 22.30 10.41
C SER A 405 -10.55 22.12 10.00
N GLU A 406 -11.34 23.21 9.90
CA GLU A 406 -12.76 23.11 9.46
C GLU A 406 -12.88 22.64 8.00
N GLU A 407 -11.89 22.96 7.17
CA GLU A 407 -11.80 22.60 5.76
C GLU A 407 -10.37 22.07 5.45
N PRO A 408 -10.17 21.28 4.38
CA PRO A 408 -8.84 20.90 3.89
C PRO A 408 -7.85 22.08 3.76
N ASP A 409 -6.67 21.96 4.37
CA ASP A 409 -5.59 22.95 4.30
C ASP A 409 -4.41 22.40 3.47
N TYR A 410 -4.50 22.57 2.15
CA TYR A 410 -3.48 22.08 1.22
C TYR A 410 -2.14 22.79 1.36
N GLN A 411 -2.11 24.02 1.88
CA GLN A 411 -0.85 24.74 2.07
C GLN A 411 -0.07 24.14 3.25
N LYS A 412 -0.73 23.93 4.40
CA LYS A 412 -0.11 23.25 5.53
C LYS A 412 0.23 21.79 5.23
N ALA A 413 -0.63 21.09 4.49
CA ALA A 413 -0.33 19.72 4.06
C ALA A 413 1.01 19.67 3.31
N MET A 414 1.23 20.59 2.37
CA MET A 414 2.49 20.71 1.63
C MET A 414 3.68 21.03 2.54
N GLU A 415 3.53 21.92 3.52
CA GLU A 415 4.60 22.23 4.48
C GLU A 415 5.06 20.98 5.24
N TYR A 416 4.10 20.14 5.68
CA TYR A 416 4.40 18.88 6.36
C TYR A 416 4.96 17.81 5.43
N TYR A 417 4.50 17.72 4.18
CA TYR A 417 5.11 16.83 3.19
C TYR A 417 6.55 17.23 2.87
N GLU A 418 6.86 18.53 2.75
CA GLU A 418 8.25 19.01 2.61
C GLU A 418 9.08 18.75 3.88
N LYS A 419 8.47 18.80 5.08
CA LYS A 419 9.11 18.38 6.32
C LYS A 419 9.45 16.88 6.30
N ALA A 420 8.53 16.03 5.84
CA ALA A 420 8.79 14.61 5.64
C ALA A 420 9.91 14.37 4.61
N VAL A 421 9.94 15.13 3.52
CA VAL A 421 11.03 15.13 2.52
C VAL A 421 12.38 15.45 3.16
N SER A 422 12.45 16.45 4.03
CA SER A 422 13.69 16.80 4.75
C SER A 422 14.22 15.68 5.65
N MET A 423 13.40 14.66 5.93
CA MET A 423 13.73 13.46 6.72
C MET A 423 13.87 12.21 5.82
N ASP A 424 14.03 12.40 4.51
CA ASP A 424 14.19 11.36 3.48
C ASP A 424 13.05 10.31 3.45
N ASN A 425 11.81 10.73 3.74
CA ASN A 425 10.65 9.84 3.77
C ASN A 425 10.01 9.65 2.38
N ALA A 426 9.81 8.39 1.99
CA ALA A 426 9.29 8.01 0.67
C ALA A 426 7.87 8.54 0.39
N ASP A 427 6.95 8.43 1.35
CA ASP A 427 5.57 8.92 1.21
C ASP A 427 5.52 10.45 1.15
N GLY A 428 6.37 11.12 1.95
CA GLY A 428 6.57 12.56 1.91
C GLY A 428 6.97 13.06 0.52
N TYR A 429 7.99 12.43 -0.10
CA TYR A 429 8.37 12.73 -1.48
C TYR A 429 7.22 12.49 -2.46
N ALA A 430 6.55 11.33 -2.37
CA ALA A 430 5.48 10.96 -3.29
C ALA A 430 4.30 11.94 -3.23
N ARG A 431 3.86 12.34 -2.03
CA ARG A 431 2.77 13.32 -1.88
C ARG A 431 3.19 14.73 -2.27
N ALA A 432 4.38 15.18 -1.88
CA ALA A 432 4.87 16.49 -2.28
C ALA A 432 5.00 16.58 -3.82
N ALA A 433 5.45 15.52 -4.48
CA ALA A 433 5.50 15.43 -5.93
C ALA A 433 4.11 15.55 -6.57
N LEU A 434 3.11 14.86 -6.03
CA LEU A 434 1.72 14.93 -6.49
C LEU A 434 1.15 16.35 -6.36
N TYR A 435 1.45 17.04 -5.27
CA TYR A 435 1.04 18.43 -5.05
C TYR A 435 1.67 19.37 -6.06
N LEU A 436 2.96 19.20 -6.34
CA LEU A 436 3.69 20.01 -7.32
C LEU A 436 3.25 19.72 -8.77
N ALA A 437 2.78 18.50 -9.06
CA ALA A 437 2.23 18.16 -10.37
C ALA A 437 0.88 18.82 -10.62
N ASN A 438 -0.02 18.78 -9.63
CA ASN A 438 -1.42 19.19 -9.80
C ASN A 438 -1.73 20.61 -9.28
N GLY A 439 -0.82 21.23 -8.53
CA GLY A 439 -0.99 22.58 -8.01
C GLY A 439 -1.97 22.69 -6.85
N TYR A 440 -2.14 21.64 -6.04
CA TYR A 440 -3.10 21.65 -4.91
C TYR A 440 -2.83 22.75 -3.89
N SER A 441 -1.56 23.12 -3.68
CA SER A 441 -1.15 24.23 -2.82
C SER A 441 -1.04 25.57 -3.57
N GLY A 442 -1.53 25.65 -4.81
CA GLY A 442 -1.49 26.85 -5.66
C GLY A 442 -0.19 27.04 -6.44
N VAL A 443 0.76 26.12 -6.36
CA VAL A 443 2.05 26.16 -7.06
C VAL A 443 2.29 24.85 -7.82
N THR A 444 2.65 24.94 -9.10
CA THR A 444 3.10 23.79 -9.89
C THR A 444 4.60 23.86 -10.17
N ASP A 445 5.28 22.72 -10.12
CA ASP A 445 6.68 22.57 -10.52
C ASP A 445 6.91 21.14 -11.02
N ALA A 446 6.77 20.95 -12.33
CA ALA A 446 6.91 19.64 -12.96
C ALA A 446 8.34 19.06 -12.81
N GLY A 447 9.37 19.92 -12.80
CA GLY A 447 10.76 19.49 -12.66
C GLY A 447 11.06 18.97 -11.25
N LYS A 448 10.62 19.73 -10.24
CA LYS A 448 10.74 19.33 -8.83
C LYS A 448 9.86 18.11 -8.51
N SER A 449 8.63 18.08 -9.02
CA SER A 449 7.71 16.95 -8.90
C SER A 449 8.36 15.66 -9.42
N LYS A 450 8.91 15.70 -10.64
CA LYS A 450 9.62 14.57 -11.23
C LYS A 450 10.80 14.11 -10.36
N ALA A 451 11.64 15.04 -9.89
CA ALA A 451 12.79 14.70 -9.04
C ALA A 451 12.36 14.04 -7.71
N TYR A 452 11.25 14.49 -7.12
CA TYR A 452 10.70 13.89 -5.92
C TYR A 452 10.13 12.51 -6.18
N TYR A 453 9.43 12.29 -7.30
CA TYR A 453 8.99 10.95 -7.67
C TYR A 453 10.17 10.01 -7.95
N GLU A 454 11.24 10.48 -8.62
CA GLU A 454 12.47 9.70 -8.82
C GLU A 454 13.05 9.26 -7.46
N LYS A 455 13.15 10.19 -6.51
CA LYS A 455 13.66 9.90 -5.17
C LYS A 455 12.76 8.96 -4.37
N ALA A 456 11.44 9.13 -4.43
CA ALA A 456 10.49 8.23 -3.80
C ALA A 456 10.56 6.81 -4.39
N ALA A 457 10.73 6.69 -5.72
CA ALA A 457 10.88 5.41 -6.40
C ALA A 457 12.21 4.72 -6.03
N GLU A 458 13.31 5.47 -5.87
CA GLU A 458 14.58 4.93 -5.33
C GLU A 458 14.41 4.36 -3.92
N LEU A 459 13.56 4.98 -3.09
CA LEU A 459 13.21 4.51 -1.75
C LEU A 459 12.15 3.38 -1.75
N GLY A 460 11.72 2.90 -2.93
CA GLY A 460 10.79 1.77 -3.05
C GLY A 460 9.31 2.14 -3.18
N SER A 461 8.94 3.42 -3.28
CA SER A 461 7.53 3.82 -3.42
C SER A 461 6.93 3.33 -4.75
N CYS A 462 6.04 2.33 -4.66
CA CYS A 462 5.32 1.81 -5.83
C CYS A 462 4.40 2.85 -6.47
N PHE A 463 3.78 3.71 -5.66
CA PHE A 463 2.98 4.84 -6.14
C PHE A 463 3.82 5.76 -7.01
N ALA A 464 5.01 6.17 -6.54
CA ALA A 464 5.90 7.02 -7.30
C ALA A 464 6.40 6.37 -8.61
N MET A 465 6.66 5.05 -8.60
CA MET A 465 7.00 4.32 -9.82
C MET A 465 5.90 4.38 -10.87
N VAL A 466 4.62 4.24 -10.46
CA VAL A 466 3.47 4.37 -11.37
C VAL A 466 3.33 5.79 -11.89
N GLU A 467 3.47 6.80 -11.04
CA GLU A 467 3.40 8.21 -11.45
C GLU A 467 4.52 8.58 -12.43
N LEU A 468 5.75 8.10 -12.21
CA LEU A 468 6.83 8.24 -13.18
C LEU A 468 6.52 7.54 -14.50
N ALA A 469 5.88 6.36 -14.46
CA ALA A 469 5.47 5.67 -15.67
C ALA A 469 4.47 6.52 -16.49
N PHE A 470 3.51 7.18 -15.83
CA PHE A 470 2.62 8.13 -16.51
C PHE A 470 3.37 9.32 -17.13
N LEU A 471 4.39 9.86 -16.44
CA LEU A 471 5.22 10.93 -17.02
C LEU A 471 5.94 10.46 -18.29
N TYR A 472 6.46 9.23 -18.31
CA TYR A 472 7.08 8.62 -19.50
C TYR A 472 6.09 8.28 -20.62
N GLU A 473 4.84 7.96 -20.29
CA GLU A 473 3.77 7.74 -21.27
C GLU A 473 3.34 9.05 -21.93
N ASN A 474 3.20 10.12 -21.15
CA ASN A 474 2.76 11.43 -21.63
C ASN A 474 3.84 12.13 -22.46
N GLY A 475 5.10 12.08 -22.02
CA GLY A 475 6.22 12.65 -22.77
C GLY A 475 6.39 14.17 -22.68
N GLU A 476 5.60 14.87 -21.85
CA GLU A 476 5.67 16.33 -21.71
C GLU A 476 6.81 16.80 -20.80
N VAL A 477 7.06 16.08 -19.70
CA VAL A 477 8.08 16.43 -18.68
C VAL A 477 9.39 15.67 -18.90
N VAL A 478 9.29 14.46 -19.45
CA VAL A 478 10.40 13.56 -19.78
C VAL A 478 10.24 13.09 -21.22
N GLU A 479 11.32 12.62 -21.85
CA GLU A 479 11.21 12.03 -23.19
C GLU A 479 10.29 10.80 -23.15
N GLN A 480 9.29 10.77 -24.05
CA GLN A 480 8.30 9.69 -24.11
C GLN A 480 9.00 8.34 -24.30
N SER A 481 8.66 7.37 -23.45
CA SER A 481 9.15 5.99 -23.57
C SER A 481 8.22 5.02 -22.87
N TYR A 482 7.47 4.27 -23.66
CA TYR A 482 6.63 3.21 -23.14
C TYR A 482 7.46 2.07 -22.52
N GLU A 483 8.69 1.83 -22.99
CA GLU A 483 9.59 0.82 -22.42
C GLU A 483 9.96 1.16 -20.98
N LYS A 484 10.41 2.41 -20.73
CA LYS A 484 10.74 2.86 -19.37
C LYS A 484 9.52 2.88 -18.46
N ALA A 485 8.36 3.29 -18.98
CA ALA A 485 7.11 3.23 -18.24
C ALA A 485 6.78 1.78 -17.84
N PHE A 486 6.88 0.85 -18.78
CA PHE A 486 6.64 -0.56 -18.52
C PHE A 486 7.62 -1.17 -17.51
N ASP A 487 8.91 -0.83 -17.57
CA ASP A 487 9.91 -1.29 -16.59
C ASP A 487 9.57 -0.83 -15.16
N LEU A 488 9.12 0.42 -14.99
CA LEU A 488 8.69 0.95 -13.70
C LEU A 488 7.43 0.23 -13.19
N LEU A 489 6.44 0.03 -14.07
CA LEU A 489 5.23 -0.71 -13.76
C LEU A 489 5.54 -2.16 -13.37
N GLN A 490 6.46 -2.83 -14.06
CA GLN A 490 6.90 -4.18 -13.72
C GLN A 490 7.59 -4.24 -12.36
N LYS A 491 8.45 -3.26 -12.03
CA LYS A 491 9.08 -3.17 -10.70
C LYS A 491 8.06 -3.00 -9.59
N ALA A 492 7.08 -2.11 -9.77
CA ALA A 492 5.99 -1.93 -8.80
C ALA A 492 5.09 -3.17 -8.70
N ALA A 493 4.76 -3.81 -9.82
CA ALA A 493 4.00 -5.05 -9.84
C ALA A 493 4.74 -6.21 -9.17
N GLY A 494 6.07 -6.27 -9.29
CA GLY A 494 6.93 -7.22 -8.59
C GLY A 494 6.98 -7.03 -7.07
N GLN A 495 6.67 -5.83 -6.59
CA GLN A 495 6.45 -5.51 -5.16
C GLN A 495 4.97 -5.69 -4.75
N GLU A 496 4.21 -6.40 -5.58
CA GLU A 496 2.81 -6.70 -5.38
C GLU A 496 1.83 -5.52 -5.40
N TYR A 497 2.20 -4.37 -6.00
CA TYR A 497 1.31 -3.21 -6.09
C TYR A 497 0.14 -3.47 -7.08
N PRO A 498 -1.13 -3.55 -6.62
CA PRO A 498 -2.23 -4.06 -7.44
C PRO A 498 -2.51 -3.25 -8.70
N TYR A 499 -2.48 -1.92 -8.59
CA TYR A 499 -2.71 -1.06 -9.75
C TYR A 499 -1.59 -1.19 -10.79
N ALA A 500 -0.34 -1.37 -10.38
CA ALA A 500 0.75 -1.62 -11.33
C ALA A 500 0.58 -2.98 -12.03
N MET A 501 0.14 -4.02 -11.32
CA MET A 501 -0.20 -5.30 -11.94
C MET A 501 -1.28 -5.15 -13.02
N TYR A 502 -2.36 -4.41 -12.73
CA TYR A 502 -3.39 -4.09 -13.72
C TYR A 502 -2.78 -3.39 -14.96
N ARG A 503 -1.95 -2.38 -14.74
CA ARG A 503 -1.31 -1.61 -15.83
C ARG A 503 -0.36 -2.46 -16.66
N VAL A 504 0.40 -3.37 -16.04
CA VAL A 504 1.20 -4.38 -16.75
C VAL A 504 0.29 -5.25 -17.62
N GLY A 505 -0.84 -5.73 -17.07
CA GLY A 505 -1.85 -6.47 -17.84
C GLY A 505 -2.37 -5.68 -19.04
N LEU A 506 -2.65 -4.39 -18.87
CA LEU A 506 -3.12 -3.50 -19.94
C LEU A 506 -2.12 -3.34 -21.08
N TYR A 507 -0.83 -3.19 -20.74
CA TYR A 507 0.26 -3.10 -21.71
C TYR A 507 0.36 -4.37 -22.56
N LEU A 508 0.22 -5.54 -21.92
CA LEU A 508 0.29 -6.86 -22.55
C LEU A 508 -0.94 -7.13 -23.42
N ASP A 509 -2.13 -6.83 -22.94
CA ASP A 509 -3.41 -6.99 -23.65
C ASP A 509 -3.44 -6.17 -24.95
N ARG A 510 -3.01 -4.91 -24.87
CA ARG A 510 -3.02 -3.99 -26.02
C ARG A 510 -1.80 -4.11 -26.95
N GLY A 511 -0.77 -4.86 -26.56
CA GLY A 511 0.49 -4.90 -27.30
C GLY A 511 1.17 -3.53 -27.38
N VAL A 512 1.19 -2.77 -26.27
CA VAL A 512 1.88 -1.47 -26.22
C VAL A 512 3.39 -1.67 -26.39
N ILE A 513 3.92 -2.75 -25.80
CA ILE A 513 5.31 -3.17 -25.93
C ILE A 513 5.35 -4.53 -26.62
N GLY A 514 5.59 -4.49 -27.93
CA GLY A 514 5.63 -5.68 -28.79
C GLY A 514 4.24 -6.20 -29.16
N GLU A 515 4.14 -7.49 -29.46
CA GLU A 515 2.87 -8.10 -29.84
C GLU A 515 1.94 -8.29 -28.62
N PRO A 516 0.61 -8.23 -28.81
CA PRO A 516 -0.36 -8.55 -27.76
C PRO A 516 -0.16 -9.95 -27.17
N ARG A 517 -0.24 -10.04 -25.83
CA ARG A 517 -0.06 -11.27 -25.04
C ARG A 517 -1.23 -11.42 -24.06
N PRO A 518 -2.42 -11.77 -24.55
CA PRO A 518 -3.65 -11.75 -23.76
C PRO A 518 -3.65 -12.78 -22.61
N GLU A 519 -3.00 -13.94 -22.75
CA GLU A 519 -2.90 -14.94 -21.67
C GLU A 519 -2.03 -14.44 -20.51
N GLU A 520 -0.92 -13.74 -20.80
CA GLU A 520 -0.10 -13.10 -19.77
C GLU A 520 -0.85 -11.94 -19.12
N ALA A 521 -1.57 -11.15 -19.91
CA ALA A 521 -2.41 -10.07 -19.40
C ALA A 521 -3.48 -10.57 -18.44
N PHE A 522 -4.19 -11.65 -18.81
CA PHE A 522 -5.17 -12.33 -17.97
C PHE A 522 -4.58 -12.74 -16.62
N ALA A 523 -3.37 -13.32 -16.61
CA ALA A 523 -2.71 -13.72 -15.37
C ALA A 523 -2.39 -12.52 -14.45
N TRP A 524 -2.02 -11.37 -15.02
CA TRP A 524 -1.79 -10.14 -14.25
C TRP A 524 -3.09 -9.52 -13.73
N TYR A 525 -4.13 -9.46 -14.56
CA TYR A 525 -5.46 -9.02 -14.12
C TYR A 525 -5.99 -9.89 -12.98
N ALA A 526 -5.82 -11.21 -13.05
CA ALA A 526 -6.21 -12.13 -11.97
C ALA A 526 -5.50 -11.79 -10.64
N LYS A 527 -4.17 -11.66 -10.65
CA LYS A 527 -3.39 -11.32 -9.45
C LYS A 527 -3.77 -9.97 -8.83
N ALA A 528 -4.07 -8.98 -9.66
CA ALA A 528 -4.49 -7.65 -9.24
C ALA A 528 -5.91 -7.67 -8.66
N ALA A 529 -6.83 -8.38 -9.33
CA ALA A 529 -8.23 -8.50 -8.90
C ALA A 529 -8.36 -9.25 -7.56
N GLU A 530 -7.56 -10.30 -7.34
CA GLU A 530 -7.48 -11.02 -6.06
C GLU A 530 -7.01 -10.12 -4.90
N ARG A 531 -6.30 -9.03 -5.20
CA ARG A 531 -5.86 -8.01 -4.24
C ARG A 531 -6.82 -6.81 -4.14
N GLY A 532 -7.99 -6.90 -4.78
CA GLY A 532 -9.06 -5.91 -4.66
C GLY A 532 -8.95 -4.70 -5.60
N ASP A 533 -8.08 -4.73 -6.61
CA ASP A 533 -8.00 -3.63 -7.59
C ASP A 533 -9.26 -3.58 -8.47
N GLY A 534 -10.00 -2.47 -8.41
CA GLY A 534 -11.29 -2.32 -9.09
C GLY A 534 -11.20 -2.37 -10.63
N ASP A 535 -10.14 -1.77 -11.19
CA ASP A 535 -9.85 -1.82 -12.63
C ASP A 535 -9.59 -3.26 -13.09
N ALA A 536 -8.78 -4.01 -12.34
CA ALA A 536 -8.46 -5.40 -12.61
C ALA A 536 -9.68 -6.32 -12.46
N ILE A 537 -10.52 -6.11 -11.44
CA ILE A 537 -11.75 -6.90 -11.24
C ILE A 537 -12.65 -6.77 -12.49
N PHE A 538 -12.86 -5.55 -12.98
CA PHE A 538 -13.60 -5.33 -14.21
C PHE A 538 -12.91 -5.96 -15.43
N ALA A 539 -11.60 -5.76 -15.58
CA ALA A 539 -10.84 -6.31 -16.69
C ALA A 539 -10.89 -7.84 -16.73
N LEU A 540 -10.84 -8.51 -15.58
CA LEU A 540 -10.94 -9.95 -15.44
C LEU A 540 -12.35 -10.46 -15.79
N GLY A 541 -13.40 -9.78 -15.32
CA GLY A 541 -14.78 -10.07 -15.74
C GLY A 541 -14.95 -9.95 -17.26
N ARG A 542 -14.39 -8.90 -17.87
CA ARG A 542 -14.36 -8.71 -19.33
C ARG A 542 -13.58 -9.82 -20.05
N CYS A 543 -12.47 -10.30 -19.49
CA CYS A 543 -11.69 -11.40 -20.07
C CYS A 543 -12.53 -12.68 -20.16
N TYR A 544 -13.25 -13.03 -19.08
CA TYR A 544 -14.16 -14.17 -19.11
C TYR A 544 -15.37 -13.94 -20.02
N LYS A 545 -15.94 -12.73 -20.06
CA LYS A 545 -17.10 -12.41 -20.92
C LYS A 545 -16.80 -12.56 -22.41
N ASN A 546 -15.58 -12.22 -22.83
CA ASN A 546 -15.20 -12.12 -24.25
C ASN A 546 -14.14 -13.16 -24.69
N GLY A 547 -13.70 -14.04 -23.79
CA GLY A 547 -12.63 -15.00 -24.06
C GLY A 547 -11.26 -14.38 -24.34
N ILE A 548 -10.89 -13.31 -23.63
CA ILE A 548 -9.59 -12.63 -23.79
C ILE A 548 -8.55 -13.31 -22.89
N GLY A 549 -7.60 -14.03 -23.49
CA GLY A 549 -6.53 -14.73 -22.75
C GLY A 549 -7.00 -15.94 -21.94
N THR A 550 -8.29 -16.29 -22.05
CA THR A 550 -8.96 -17.43 -21.42
C THR A 550 -10.12 -17.87 -22.32
N GLU A 551 -10.69 -19.05 -22.08
CA GLU A 551 -11.99 -19.41 -22.66
C GLU A 551 -13.12 -18.52 -22.14
N GLU A 552 -14.10 -18.25 -23.00
CA GLU A 552 -15.32 -17.52 -22.65
C GLU A 552 -16.09 -18.28 -21.54
N ASN A 553 -16.46 -17.55 -20.49
CA ASN A 553 -17.17 -18.10 -19.34
C ASN A 553 -18.09 -17.03 -18.72
N PRO A 554 -19.36 -16.95 -19.16
CA PRO A 554 -20.31 -15.97 -18.66
C PRO A 554 -20.56 -16.05 -17.14
N ASP A 555 -20.58 -17.26 -16.58
CA ASP A 555 -20.80 -17.46 -15.14
C ASP A 555 -19.67 -16.86 -14.30
N LYS A 556 -18.42 -17.09 -14.71
CA LYS A 556 -17.25 -16.47 -14.06
C LYS A 556 -17.20 -14.96 -14.29
N ALA A 557 -17.56 -14.49 -15.48
CA ALA A 557 -17.64 -13.05 -15.75
C ALA A 557 -18.61 -12.37 -14.76
N LEU A 558 -19.79 -12.96 -14.59
CA LEU A 558 -20.79 -12.47 -13.65
C LEU A 558 -20.32 -12.54 -12.19
N GLU A 559 -19.61 -13.60 -11.79
CA GLU A 559 -19.00 -13.68 -10.45
C GLU A 559 -18.07 -12.49 -10.19
N TRP A 560 -17.19 -12.17 -11.13
CA TRP A 560 -16.26 -11.04 -10.99
C TRP A 560 -16.94 -9.68 -11.06
N PHE A 561 -17.94 -9.50 -11.92
CA PHE A 561 -18.74 -8.27 -11.93
C PHE A 561 -19.53 -8.10 -10.64
N THR A 562 -20.01 -9.19 -10.02
CA THR A 562 -20.67 -9.15 -8.71
C THR A 562 -19.70 -8.68 -7.63
N LYS A 563 -18.49 -9.25 -7.56
CA LYS A 563 -17.44 -8.79 -6.61
C LYS A 563 -17.09 -7.31 -6.81
N GLY A 564 -16.97 -6.86 -8.05
CA GLY A 564 -16.72 -5.46 -8.36
C GLY A 564 -17.88 -4.56 -7.94
N ALA A 565 -19.12 -4.99 -8.16
CA ALA A 565 -20.32 -4.28 -7.73
C ALA A 565 -20.45 -4.19 -6.19
N GLU A 566 -20.06 -5.23 -5.45
CA GLU A 566 -19.97 -5.21 -3.98
C GLU A 566 -18.95 -4.17 -3.48
N ASN A 567 -17.86 -3.98 -4.23
CA ASN A 567 -16.87 -2.91 -4.01
C ASN A 567 -17.28 -1.56 -4.63
N ASN A 568 -18.52 -1.44 -5.11
CA ASN A 568 -19.10 -0.23 -5.70
C ASN A 568 -18.38 0.27 -6.99
N GLU A 569 -17.70 -0.61 -7.73
CA GLU A 569 -17.00 -0.24 -8.97
C GLU A 569 -18.01 0.04 -10.11
N PRO A 570 -18.07 1.28 -10.68
CA PRO A 570 -19.14 1.71 -11.58
C PRO A 570 -19.27 0.90 -12.87
N ARG A 571 -18.17 0.40 -13.43
CA ARG A 571 -18.20 -0.45 -14.63
C ARG A 571 -18.82 -1.81 -14.35
N CYS A 572 -18.48 -2.41 -13.21
CA CYS A 572 -19.06 -3.67 -12.75
C CYS A 572 -20.53 -3.50 -12.37
N LEU A 573 -20.91 -2.41 -11.68
CA LEU A 573 -22.31 -2.06 -11.43
C LEU A 573 -23.11 -1.95 -12.74
N THR A 574 -22.53 -1.32 -13.76
CA THR A 574 -23.17 -1.22 -15.08
C THR A 574 -23.35 -2.60 -15.71
N GLU A 575 -22.33 -3.46 -15.71
CA GLU A 575 -22.43 -4.82 -16.24
C GLU A 575 -23.48 -5.66 -15.49
N MET A 576 -23.59 -5.50 -14.16
CA MET A 576 -24.67 -6.11 -13.38
C MET A 576 -26.05 -5.57 -13.78
N GLY A 577 -26.17 -4.25 -13.99
CA GLY A 577 -27.39 -3.63 -14.48
C GLY A 577 -27.83 -4.18 -15.84
N LEU A 578 -26.89 -4.33 -16.78
CA LEU A 578 -27.14 -4.90 -18.10
C LEU A 578 -27.44 -6.40 -18.04
N ALA A 579 -26.81 -7.15 -17.13
CA ALA A 579 -27.09 -8.56 -16.95
C ALA A 579 -28.55 -8.79 -16.49
N TYR A 580 -29.06 -7.96 -15.59
CA TYR A 580 -30.47 -7.96 -15.20
C TYR A 580 -31.40 -7.42 -16.27
N GLU A 581 -30.93 -6.50 -17.13
CA GLU A 581 -31.73 -5.96 -18.24
C GLU A 581 -31.99 -7.00 -19.33
N TYR A 582 -30.97 -7.78 -19.69
CA TYR A 582 -31.03 -8.73 -20.80
C TYR A 582 -31.18 -10.20 -20.37
N GLY A 583 -31.21 -10.48 -19.06
CA GLY A 583 -31.23 -11.84 -18.53
C GLY A 583 -29.95 -12.64 -18.88
N SER A 584 -28.79 -11.98 -18.87
CA SER A 584 -27.51 -12.59 -19.27
C SER A 584 -26.83 -13.31 -18.09
N GLY A 585 -27.05 -14.61 -17.99
CA GLY A 585 -26.50 -15.45 -16.89
C GLY A 585 -27.28 -15.34 -15.57
N ILE A 586 -28.22 -14.41 -15.48
CA ILE A 586 -29.18 -14.23 -14.37
C ILE A 586 -30.58 -14.00 -14.93
N GLU A 587 -31.60 -14.23 -14.10
CA GLU A 587 -32.98 -13.94 -14.48
C GLU A 587 -33.18 -12.42 -14.67
N GLU A 588 -33.87 -12.06 -15.75
CA GLU A 588 -34.20 -10.66 -16.04
C GLU A 588 -34.95 -10.03 -14.87
N ASN A 589 -34.50 -8.86 -14.41
CA ASN A 589 -35.15 -8.14 -13.34
C ASN A 589 -35.02 -6.62 -13.54
N PRO A 590 -36.06 -5.98 -14.13
CA PRO A 590 -36.04 -4.55 -14.40
C PRO A 590 -35.84 -3.66 -13.17
N HIS A 591 -36.28 -4.09 -11.99
CA HIS A 591 -36.06 -3.33 -10.75
C HIS A 591 -34.60 -3.35 -10.32
N GLN A 592 -33.94 -4.52 -10.37
CA GLN A 592 -32.52 -4.63 -10.06
C GLN A 592 -31.65 -3.94 -11.12
N ALA A 593 -32.01 -4.06 -12.40
CA ALA A 593 -31.32 -3.37 -13.48
C ALA A 593 -31.26 -1.85 -13.24
N VAL A 594 -32.41 -1.23 -12.88
CA VAL A 594 -32.48 0.20 -12.53
C VAL A 594 -31.65 0.52 -11.29
N GLU A 595 -31.68 -0.30 -10.25
CA GLU A 595 -30.94 -0.06 -9.00
C GLU A 595 -29.42 -0.01 -9.24
N TYR A 596 -28.87 -1.03 -9.92
CA TYR A 596 -27.43 -1.08 -10.25
C TYR A 596 -27.02 0.06 -11.18
N MET A 597 -27.82 0.35 -12.20
CA MET A 597 -27.56 1.45 -13.14
C MET A 597 -27.58 2.81 -12.44
N THR A 598 -28.51 3.03 -11.50
CA THR A 598 -28.58 4.26 -10.71
C THR A 598 -27.31 4.45 -9.88
N LYS A 599 -26.85 3.41 -9.15
CA LYS A 599 -25.60 3.47 -8.37
C LYS A 599 -24.40 3.84 -9.23
N ALA A 600 -24.30 3.28 -10.44
CA ALA A 600 -23.23 3.64 -11.38
C ALA A 600 -23.36 5.08 -11.91
N ALA A 601 -24.57 5.50 -12.25
CA ALA A 601 -24.85 6.84 -12.79
C ALA A 601 -24.59 7.96 -11.76
N GLU A 602 -24.86 7.71 -10.48
CA GLU A 602 -24.58 8.60 -9.36
C GLU A 602 -23.08 8.76 -9.09
N GLN A 603 -22.26 7.79 -9.48
CA GLN A 603 -20.79 7.88 -9.50
C GLN A 603 -20.25 8.62 -10.74
N ASN A 604 -21.12 9.32 -11.47
CA ASN A 604 -20.79 10.04 -12.69
C ASN A 604 -20.29 9.14 -13.84
N TYR A 605 -20.69 7.86 -13.88
CA TYR A 605 -20.36 6.99 -15.00
C TYR A 605 -21.29 7.27 -16.19
N GLY A 606 -20.75 7.90 -17.24
CA GLY A 606 -21.55 8.46 -18.33
C GLY A 606 -22.44 7.44 -19.08
N TYR A 607 -21.96 6.22 -19.32
CA TYR A 607 -22.79 5.20 -19.98
C TYR A 607 -24.01 4.81 -19.13
N ALA A 608 -23.84 4.71 -17.81
CA ALA A 608 -24.97 4.45 -16.91
C ALA A 608 -25.96 5.62 -16.86
N GLN A 609 -25.48 6.87 -16.91
CA GLN A 609 -26.35 8.04 -17.02
C GLN A 609 -27.17 8.02 -18.33
N PHE A 610 -26.55 7.64 -19.44
CA PHE A 610 -27.25 7.44 -20.70
C PHE A 610 -28.35 6.38 -20.58
N LYS A 611 -28.05 5.22 -19.99
CA LYS A 611 -29.03 4.15 -19.76
C LYS A 611 -30.16 4.57 -18.82
N MET A 612 -29.87 5.34 -17.77
CA MET A 612 -30.90 5.93 -16.92
C MET A 612 -31.82 6.88 -17.72
N GLY A 613 -31.25 7.66 -18.64
CA GLY A 613 -32.02 8.44 -19.60
C GLY A 613 -32.98 7.59 -20.44
N ASP A 614 -32.48 6.50 -21.03
CA ASP A 614 -33.31 5.55 -21.80
C ASP A 614 -34.42 4.91 -20.92
N TYR A 615 -34.12 4.55 -19.67
CA TYR A 615 -35.10 3.96 -18.75
C TYR A 615 -36.24 4.90 -18.41
N PHE A 616 -35.97 6.19 -18.21
CA PHE A 616 -37.03 7.20 -18.05
C PHE A 616 -37.72 7.55 -19.37
N PHE A 617 -37.00 7.52 -20.50
CA PHE A 617 -37.58 7.88 -21.79
C PHE A 617 -38.60 6.86 -22.29
N PHE A 618 -38.32 5.57 -22.12
CA PHE A 618 -39.19 4.48 -22.58
C PHE A 618 -40.07 3.89 -21.49
N GLY A 619 -39.83 4.24 -20.22
CA GLY A 619 -40.45 3.61 -19.06
C GLY A 619 -39.95 2.18 -18.85
N TYR A 620 -39.03 1.98 -17.91
CA TYR A 620 -38.43 0.67 -17.63
C TYR A 620 -38.28 0.40 -16.13
N GLY A 621 -38.71 -0.79 -15.70
CA GLY A 621 -38.62 -1.22 -14.30
C GLY A 621 -39.28 -0.26 -13.33
N ALA A 622 -38.48 0.31 -12.42
CA ALA A 622 -38.95 1.29 -11.43
C ALA A 622 -39.07 2.73 -11.99
N CYS A 623 -38.52 3.00 -13.18
CA CYS A 623 -38.56 4.31 -13.81
C CYS A 623 -39.85 4.46 -14.64
N PRO A 624 -40.79 5.34 -14.25
CA PRO A 624 -41.92 5.66 -15.11
C PRO A 624 -41.46 6.43 -16.35
N GLU A 625 -42.24 6.37 -17.43
CA GLU A 625 -42.03 7.21 -18.60
C GLU A 625 -42.11 8.70 -18.21
N ASP A 626 -40.99 9.40 -18.31
CA ASP A 626 -40.80 10.80 -17.93
C ASP A 626 -39.68 11.44 -18.76
N ASN A 627 -40.07 12.09 -19.87
CA ASN A 627 -39.15 12.78 -20.78
C ASN A 627 -38.29 13.83 -20.08
N LYS A 628 -38.81 14.49 -19.03
CA LYS A 628 -38.06 15.53 -18.32
C LYS A 628 -36.90 14.91 -17.55
N GLN A 629 -37.16 13.84 -16.81
CA GLN A 629 -36.08 13.12 -16.11
C GLN A 629 -35.12 12.45 -17.09
N ALA A 630 -35.62 11.93 -18.22
CA ALA A 630 -34.76 11.39 -19.27
C ALA A 630 -33.76 12.43 -19.78
N VAL A 631 -34.24 13.64 -20.11
CA VAL A 631 -33.40 14.76 -20.55
C VAL A 631 -32.38 15.16 -19.49
N GLU A 632 -32.77 15.26 -18.21
CA GLU A 632 -31.84 15.57 -17.12
C GLU A 632 -30.69 14.54 -17.02
N TRP A 633 -30.97 13.25 -17.23
CA TRP A 633 -29.93 12.21 -17.26
C TRP A 633 -29.10 12.23 -18.54
N TYR A 634 -29.71 12.46 -19.71
CA TYR A 634 -28.98 12.61 -20.95
C TYR A 634 -28.04 13.82 -20.92
N GLU A 635 -28.45 14.95 -20.33
CA GLU A 635 -27.58 16.13 -20.18
C GLU A 635 -26.33 15.82 -19.34
N LYS A 636 -26.48 15.04 -18.26
CA LYS A 636 -25.33 14.54 -17.48
C LYS A 636 -24.43 13.64 -18.33
N ALA A 637 -25.01 12.73 -19.11
CA ALA A 637 -24.24 11.86 -19.99
C ALA A 637 -23.53 12.65 -21.11
N VAL A 638 -24.16 13.69 -21.66
CA VAL A 638 -23.57 14.61 -22.64
C VAL A 638 -22.41 15.40 -22.01
N ALA A 639 -22.52 15.81 -20.74
CA ALA A 639 -21.44 16.46 -20.02
C ALA A 639 -20.23 15.51 -19.76
N ASN A 640 -20.46 14.19 -19.84
CA ASN A 640 -19.43 13.14 -19.84
C ASN A 640 -19.08 12.67 -21.26
N ASP A 641 -19.37 13.47 -22.28
CA ASP A 641 -19.05 13.24 -23.70
C ASP A 641 -19.57 11.93 -24.28
N ILE A 642 -20.70 11.41 -23.78
CA ILE A 642 -21.30 10.16 -24.26
C ILE A 642 -22.03 10.40 -25.60
N PRO A 643 -21.54 9.87 -26.75
CA PRO A 643 -22.11 10.18 -28.06
C PRO A 643 -23.53 9.64 -28.23
N LEU A 644 -23.85 8.50 -27.62
CA LEU A 644 -25.19 7.90 -27.64
C LEU A 644 -26.25 8.82 -27.02
N ALA A 645 -25.91 9.51 -25.93
CA ALA A 645 -26.79 10.49 -25.31
C ALA A 645 -26.97 11.73 -26.18
N MET A 646 -25.90 12.17 -26.87
CA MET A 646 -25.99 13.26 -27.84
C MET A 646 -26.92 12.89 -29.01
N LEU A 647 -26.85 11.67 -29.54
CA LEU A 647 -27.78 11.21 -30.56
C LEU A 647 -29.23 11.18 -30.05
N ARG A 648 -29.48 10.64 -28.84
CA ARG A 648 -30.82 10.64 -28.23
C ARG A 648 -31.38 12.05 -28.01
N MET A 649 -30.55 12.98 -27.53
CA MET A 649 -30.95 14.37 -27.38
C MET A 649 -31.28 15.02 -28.73
N GLY A 650 -30.49 14.73 -29.76
CA GLY A 650 -30.79 15.18 -31.12
C GLY A 650 -32.13 14.64 -31.63
N GLU A 651 -32.40 13.35 -31.44
CA GLU A 651 -33.68 12.70 -31.82
C GLU A 651 -34.86 13.27 -31.04
N TYR A 652 -34.68 13.50 -29.73
CA TYR A 652 -35.69 14.10 -28.86
C TYR A 652 -36.17 15.45 -29.38
N TYR A 653 -35.25 16.35 -29.73
CA TYR A 653 -35.59 17.66 -30.28
C TYR A 653 -36.08 17.59 -31.73
N LEU A 654 -35.51 16.71 -32.56
CA LEU A 654 -35.88 16.60 -33.97
C LEU A 654 -37.33 16.16 -34.15
N TYR A 655 -37.77 15.15 -33.38
CA TYR A 655 -39.12 14.61 -33.46
C TYR A 655 -40.12 15.31 -32.53
N ASP A 656 -39.64 16.25 -31.70
CA ASP A 656 -40.44 17.13 -30.86
C ASP A 656 -41.45 16.39 -29.97
N TYR A 657 -40.96 15.38 -29.23
CA TYR A 657 -41.79 14.48 -28.41
C TYR A 657 -42.71 15.24 -27.42
N ASP A 658 -42.24 16.37 -26.88
CA ASP A 658 -42.99 17.21 -25.94
C ASP A 658 -43.59 18.48 -26.56
N LYS A 659 -43.55 18.61 -27.90
CA LYS A 659 -44.12 19.74 -28.65
C LYS A 659 -43.57 21.11 -28.20
N LEU A 660 -42.28 21.15 -27.91
CA LEU A 660 -41.53 22.32 -27.48
C LEU A 660 -41.32 23.31 -28.64
N ASN A 661 -41.37 22.84 -29.89
CA ASN A 661 -40.99 23.59 -31.10
C ASN A 661 -39.55 24.11 -31.04
N GLU A 662 -38.61 23.28 -30.62
CA GLU A 662 -37.17 23.61 -30.49
C GLU A 662 -36.30 22.68 -31.36
N SER A 663 -36.81 22.25 -32.51
CA SER A 663 -36.14 21.28 -33.38
C SER A 663 -34.79 21.77 -33.91
N GLU A 664 -34.54 23.08 -33.92
CA GLU A 664 -33.25 23.68 -34.25
C GLU A 664 -32.12 23.24 -33.31
N LYS A 665 -32.44 22.84 -32.06
CA LYS A 665 -31.43 22.34 -31.11
C LYS A 665 -30.86 20.99 -31.54
N ALA A 666 -31.61 20.19 -32.31
CA ALA A 666 -31.21 18.86 -32.74
C ALA A 666 -29.86 18.86 -33.48
N PHE A 667 -29.65 19.86 -34.37
CA PHE A 667 -28.42 20.01 -35.13
C PHE A 667 -27.18 20.10 -34.22
N SER A 668 -27.27 20.84 -33.12
CA SER A 668 -26.14 21.03 -32.21
C SER A 668 -25.71 19.72 -31.53
N TYR A 669 -26.67 18.89 -31.13
CA TYR A 669 -26.41 17.61 -30.49
C TYR A 669 -25.88 16.58 -31.48
N PHE A 670 -26.51 16.45 -32.66
CA PHE A 670 -26.00 15.52 -33.67
C PHE A 670 -24.60 15.93 -34.17
N LYS A 671 -24.31 17.24 -34.24
CA LYS A 671 -22.97 17.72 -34.58
C LYS A 671 -21.93 17.29 -33.55
N LYS A 672 -22.22 17.43 -32.25
CA LYS A 672 -21.34 16.94 -31.18
C LYS A 672 -21.12 15.42 -31.25
N ALA A 673 -22.17 14.64 -31.51
CA ALA A 673 -22.04 13.20 -31.70
C ALA A 673 -21.13 12.86 -32.88
N ALA A 674 -21.24 13.60 -33.98
CA ALA A 674 -20.41 13.44 -35.18
C ALA A 674 -18.94 13.85 -34.97
N GLU A 675 -18.65 14.76 -34.04
CA GLU A 675 -17.27 15.08 -33.62
C GLU A 675 -16.60 13.88 -32.91
N ALA A 676 -17.39 13.01 -32.28
CA ALA A 676 -16.97 11.72 -31.74
C ALA A 676 -17.12 10.55 -32.74
N GLU A 677 -17.25 10.84 -34.04
CA GLU A 677 -17.41 9.87 -35.13
C GLU A 677 -18.62 8.93 -34.97
N CYS A 678 -19.63 9.34 -34.20
CA CYS A 678 -20.88 8.61 -34.03
C CYS A 678 -21.98 9.24 -34.89
N TYR A 679 -22.45 8.50 -35.90
CA TYR A 679 -23.36 9.02 -36.93
C TYR A 679 -24.72 8.30 -36.91
N ASN A 680 -25.81 9.08 -37.00
CA ASN A 680 -27.16 8.61 -37.36
C ASN A 680 -27.70 9.45 -38.55
N GLU A 681 -28.94 9.23 -38.97
CA GLU A 681 -29.55 10.04 -40.05
C GLU A 681 -29.79 11.52 -39.69
N GLY A 682 -29.68 11.90 -38.43
CA GLY A 682 -30.12 13.18 -37.88
C GLY A 682 -29.46 14.40 -38.54
N LEU A 683 -28.13 14.41 -38.67
CA LEU A 683 -27.44 15.50 -39.38
C LEU A 683 -27.83 15.58 -40.85
N GLY A 684 -28.01 14.43 -41.50
CA GLY A 684 -28.47 14.39 -42.88
C GLY A 684 -29.86 15.03 -43.03
N ILE A 685 -30.78 14.74 -42.11
CA ILE A 685 -32.12 15.35 -42.08
C ILE A 685 -32.03 16.84 -41.80
N CYS A 686 -31.19 17.28 -40.87
CA CYS A 686 -30.99 18.69 -40.56
C CYS A 686 -30.53 19.48 -41.80
N TYR A 687 -29.56 18.96 -42.55
CA TYR A 687 -29.10 19.59 -43.79
C TYR A 687 -30.09 19.44 -44.95
N GLU A 688 -30.87 18.36 -45.03
CA GLU A 688 -31.88 18.19 -46.09
C GLU A 688 -33.05 19.16 -45.90
N MET A 689 -33.46 19.39 -44.65
CA MET A 689 -34.67 20.16 -44.30
C MET A 689 -34.38 21.58 -43.79
N GLY A 690 -33.11 21.94 -43.61
CA GLY A 690 -32.71 23.24 -43.05
C GLY A 690 -33.05 23.41 -41.56
N ILE A 691 -32.95 22.35 -40.76
CA ILE A 691 -33.29 22.35 -39.32
C ILE A 691 -32.05 22.71 -38.50
N GLY A 692 -32.03 23.91 -37.91
CA GLY A 692 -30.90 24.42 -37.11
C GLY A 692 -29.65 24.80 -37.91
N VAL A 693 -29.69 24.61 -39.23
CA VAL A 693 -28.63 24.92 -40.19
C VAL A 693 -29.25 25.29 -41.54
N GLU A 694 -28.53 26.00 -42.40
CA GLU A 694 -28.96 26.23 -43.79
C GLU A 694 -29.01 24.88 -44.54
N ASP A 695 -30.04 24.70 -45.37
CA ASP A 695 -30.19 23.50 -46.15
C ASP A 695 -29.02 23.32 -47.13
N ASN A 696 -28.47 22.11 -47.19
CA ASN A 696 -27.32 21.79 -48.01
C ASN A 696 -27.34 20.31 -48.41
N GLU A 697 -27.75 20.05 -49.65
CA GLU A 697 -27.85 18.69 -50.18
C GLU A 697 -26.51 17.93 -50.16
N THR A 698 -25.38 18.62 -50.33
CA THR A 698 -24.05 17.98 -50.37
C THR A 698 -23.63 17.50 -48.97
N GLU A 699 -23.86 18.32 -47.94
CA GLU A 699 -23.63 17.91 -46.55
C GLU A 699 -24.65 16.85 -46.10
N ALA A 700 -25.92 16.96 -46.52
CA ALA A 700 -26.92 15.93 -46.25
C ALA A 700 -26.48 14.56 -46.79
N PHE A 701 -26.05 14.51 -48.06
CA PHE A 701 -25.52 13.31 -48.69
C PHE A 701 -24.29 12.76 -47.95
N LYS A 702 -23.35 13.63 -47.56
CA LYS A 702 -22.15 13.23 -46.80
C LYS A 702 -22.53 12.55 -45.48
N TYR A 703 -23.39 13.14 -44.67
CA TYR A 703 -23.77 12.56 -43.38
C TYR A 703 -24.64 11.30 -43.50
N TYR A 704 -25.54 11.24 -44.50
CA TYR A 704 -26.22 9.98 -44.83
C TYR A 704 -25.24 8.88 -45.22
N THR A 705 -24.21 9.21 -46.01
CA THR A 705 -23.21 8.21 -46.41
C THR A 705 -22.35 7.75 -45.24
N LEU A 706 -21.95 8.66 -44.33
CA LEU A 706 -21.21 8.32 -43.11
C LEU A 706 -22.03 7.41 -42.20
N ALA A 707 -23.30 7.75 -41.95
CA ALA A 707 -24.21 6.93 -41.15
C ALA A 707 -24.52 5.57 -41.83
N ALA A 708 -24.66 5.54 -43.15
CA ALA A 708 -24.81 4.29 -43.90
C ALA A 708 -23.56 3.39 -43.77
N GLY A 709 -22.37 4.01 -43.80
CA GLY A 709 -21.09 3.33 -43.58
C GLY A 709 -20.91 2.76 -42.18
N SER A 710 -21.57 3.35 -41.16
CA SER A 710 -21.63 2.80 -39.79
C SER A 710 -22.77 1.80 -39.58
N GLY A 711 -23.50 1.40 -40.64
CA GLY A 711 -24.55 0.38 -40.57
C GLY A 711 -25.96 0.91 -40.37
N ASN A 712 -26.19 2.23 -40.37
CA ASN A 712 -27.54 2.78 -40.24
C ASN A 712 -28.38 2.50 -41.50
N VAL A 713 -29.33 1.58 -41.37
CA VAL A 713 -30.16 1.05 -42.47
C VAL A 713 -31.01 2.14 -43.14
N MET A 714 -31.55 3.09 -42.37
CA MET A 714 -32.34 4.19 -42.93
C MET A 714 -31.47 5.13 -43.76
N SER A 715 -30.23 5.35 -43.33
CA SER A 715 -29.24 6.16 -44.05
C SER A 715 -28.72 5.46 -45.30
N MET A 716 -28.65 4.12 -45.34
CA MET A 716 -28.40 3.37 -46.58
C MET A 716 -29.48 3.67 -47.62
N TYR A 717 -30.76 3.61 -47.22
CA TYR A 717 -31.88 3.97 -48.09
C TYR A 717 -31.81 5.42 -48.58
N ARG A 718 -31.55 6.39 -47.67
CA ARG A 718 -31.43 7.82 -48.02
C ARG A 718 -30.24 8.08 -48.94
N THR A 719 -29.11 7.41 -48.72
CA THR A 719 -27.94 7.47 -49.61
C THR A 719 -28.28 6.91 -51.00
N GLY A 720 -29.02 5.80 -51.06
CA GLY A 720 -29.57 5.26 -52.31
C GLY A 720 -30.46 6.26 -53.03
N LEU A 721 -31.33 6.97 -52.32
CA LEU A 721 -32.17 8.03 -52.89
C LEU A 721 -31.35 9.21 -53.43
N CYS A 722 -30.31 9.65 -52.72
CA CYS A 722 -29.41 10.71 -53.18
C CYS A 722 -28.76 10.33 -54.53
N TYR A 723 -28.23 9.11 -54.64
CA TYR A 723 -27.67 8.62 -55.91
C TYR A 723 -28.72 8.41 -57.00
N TYR A 724 -29.93 7.95 -56.64
CA TYR A 724 -31.02 7.71 -57.58
C TYR A 724 -31.54 9.00 -58.20
N ASN A 725 -31.69 10.06 -57.38
CA ASN A 725 -32.25 11.34 -57.81
C ASN A 725 -31.18 12.37 -58.24
N GLY A 726 -29.91 12.14 -57.88
CA GLY A 726 -28.84 13.10 -58.11
C GLY A 726 -28.87 14.31 -57.16
N VAL A 727 -29.28 14.09 -55.90
CA VAL A 727 -29.40 15.11 -54.84
C VAL A 727 -28.12 15.10 -54.01
N GLY A 728 -27.41 16.22 -53.93
CA GLY A 728 -26.12 16.32 -53.22
C GLY A 728 -24.94 15.56 -53.85
N VAL A 729 -25.20 14.71 -54.84
CA VAL A 729 -24.22 13.91 -55.58
C VAL A 729 -24.69 13.76 -57.03
N LYS A 730 -23.76 13.51 -57.96
CA LYS A 730 -24.13 13.19 -59.35
C LYS A 730 -24.94 11.90 -59.39
N GLN A 731 -26.07 11.91 -60.10
CA GLN A 731 -26.91 10.73 -60.29
C GLN A 731 -26.10 9.52 -60.76
N ASN A 732 -26.27 8.39 -60.07
CA ASN A 732 -25.58 7.14 -60.34
C ASN A 732 -26.46 5.95 -59.95
N TYR A 733 -27.13 5.35 -60.94
CA TYR A 733 -28.01 4.21 -60.70
C TYR A 733 -27.27 2.97 -60.20
N THR A 734 -26.00 2.77 -60.53
CA THR A 734 -25.23 1.62 -60.03
C THR A 734 -25.01 1.71 -58.53
N GLU A 735 -24.63 2.90 -58.04
CA GLU A 735 -24.49 3.12 -56.58
C GLU A 735 -25.84 3.12 -55.88
N ALA A 736 -26.89 3.70 -56.49
CA ALA A 736 -28.24 3.63 -55.94
C ALA A 736 -28.72 2.17 -55.77
N TYR A 737 -28.50 1.33 -56.79
CA TYR A 737 -28.82 -0.10 -56.73
C TYR A 737 -28.09 -0.79 -55.58
N ARG A 738 -26.77 -0.54 -55.44
CA ARG A 738 -25.96 -1.10 -54.35
C ARG A 738 -26.54 -0.75 -52.98
N TRP A 739 -26.79 0.53 -52.73
CA TRP A 739 -27.32 0.99 -51.44
C TRP A 739 -28.75 0.52 -51.16
N PHE A 740 -29.64 0.48 -52.16
CA PHE A 740 -30.97 -0.09 -51.96
C PHE A 740 -30.94 -1.59 -51.73
N ASN A 741 -30.02 -2.31 -52.38
CA ASN A 741 -29.82 -3.74 -52.14
C ASN A 741 -29.32 -3.99 -50.70
N ASP A 742 -28.33 -3.21 -50.24
CA ASP A 742 -27.80 -3.33 -48.88
C ASP A 742 -28.88 -2.98 -47.84
N ALA A 743 -29.65 -1.90 -48.06
CA ALA A 743 -30.75 -1.52 -47.19
C ALA A 743 -31.88 -2.57 -47.18
N ALA A 744 -32.27 -3.10 -48.33
CA ALA A 744 -33.27 -4.16 -48.44
C ALA A 744 -32.81 -5.49 -47.83
N GLY A 745 -31.51 -5.80 -47.91
CA GLY A 745 -30.90 -6.94 -47.23
C GLY A 745 -30.93 -6.83 -45.71
N ASN A 746 -31.11 -5.62 -45.18
CA ASN A 746 -31.35 -5.31 -43.77
C ASN A 746 -32.83 -4.95 -43.51
N ASP A 747 -33.74 -5.53 -44.29
CA ASP A 747 -35.19 -5.41 -44.17
C ASP A 747 -35.78 -3.99 -44.24
N ASN A 748 -35.10 -3.06 -44.92
CA ASN A 748 -35.66 -1.73 -45.16
C ASN A 748 -36.80 -1.77 -46.19
N VAL A 749 -38.04 -1.72 -45.69
CA VAL A 749 -39.26 -1.78 -46.52
C VAL A 749 -39.32 -0.68 -47.60
N ALA A 750 -38.83 0.53 -47.30
CA ALA A 750 -38.84 1.63 -48.26
C ALA A 750 -37.93 1.35 -49.48
N SER A 751 -36.87 0.55 -49.28
CA SER A 751 -35.92 0.16 -50.33
C SER A 751 -36.45 -0.95 -51.23
N TYR A 752 -37.36 -1.81 -50.77
CA TYR A 752 -37.93 -2.91 -51.56
C TYR A 752 -38.54 -2.43 -52.88
N TYR A 753 -39.27 -1.31 -52.85
CA TYR A 753 -39.86 -0.72 -54.05
C TYR A 753 -38.78 -0.29 -55.07
N TYR A 754 -37.76 0.44 -54.62
CA TYR A 754 -36.72 0.94 -55.52
C TYR A 754 -35.87 -0.20 -56.06
N LEU A 755 -35.49 -1.18 -55.22
CA LEU A 755 -34.76 -2.36 -55.66
C LEU A 755 -35.57 -3.16 -56.70
N GLY A 756 -36.84 -3.43 -56.41
CA GLY A 756 -37.74 -4.14 -57.32
C GLY A 756 -37.91 -3.43 -58.65
N LYS A 757 -38.13 -2.10 -58.62
CA LYS A 757 -38.21 -1.27 -59.82
C LYS A 757 -36.92 -1.29 -60.63
N MET A 758 -35.77 -1.13 -59.97
CA MET A 758 -34.48 -1.08 -60.67
C MET A 758 -34.14 -2.40 -61.35
N LEU A 759 -34.47 -3.54 -60.73
CA LEU A 759 -34.36 -4.88 -61.33
C LEU A 759 -35.32 -5.08 -62.51
N MET A 760 -36.57 -4.60 -62.39
CA MET A 760 -37.58 -4.71 -63.47
C MET A 760 -37.18 -3.96 -64.74
N TYR A 761 -36.55 -2.79 -64.60
CA TYR A 761 -36.25 -1.90 -65.73
C TYR A 761 -34.76 -1.83 -66.08
N GLY A 762 -33.88 -2.54 -65.36
CA GLY A 762 -32.43 -2.52 -65.59
C GLY A 762 -31.75 -1.19 -65.26
N GLU A 763 -32.28 -0.44 -64.29
CA GLU A 763 -31.69 0.83 -63.86
C GLU A 763 -30.46 0.53 -62.98
N GLY A 764 -29.25 0.70 -63.53
CA GLY A 764 -28.00 0.55 -62.77
C GLY A 764 -27.57 -0.89 -62.46
N CYS A 765 -28.35 -1.88 -62.89
CA CYS A 765 -28.10 -3.32 -62.72
C CYS A 765 -28.49 -4.09 -64.00
N VAL A 766 -28.13 -5.37 -64.06
CA VAL A 766 -28.63 -6.28 -65.10
C VAL A 766 -30.12 -6.53 -64.82
N PRO A 767 -31.03 -6.30 -65.79
CA PRO A 767 -32.45 -6.52 -65.57
C PRO A 767 -32.75 -7.96 -65.18
N ASP A 768 -33.58 -8.13 -64.16
CA ASP A 768 -34.11 -9.41 -63.69
C ASP A 768 -35.56 -9.17 -63.23
N ALA A 769 -36.48 -9.37 -64.16
CA ALA A 769 -37.89 -9.09 -63.92
C ALA A 769 -38.52 -10.05 -62.89
N GLU A 770 -38.02 -11.29 -62.78
CA GLU A 770 -38.53 -12.26 -61.80
C GLU A 770 -38.11 -11.85 -60.37
N ALA A 771 -36.82 -11.54 -60.17
CA ALA A 771 -36.34 -11.03 -58.88
C ALA A 771 -36.96 -9.66 -58.55
N GLY A 772 -37.10 -8.78 -59.54
CA GLY A 772 -37.75 -7.48 -59.38
C GLY A 772 -39.19 -7.59 -58.91
N LEU A 773 -39.95 -8.53 -59.48
CA LEU A 773 -41.33 -8.80 -59.08
C LEU A 773 -41.43 -9.34 -57.64
N GLN A 774 -40.52 -10.21 -57.21
CA GLN A 774 -40.48 -10.70 -55.83
C GLN A 774 -40.28 -9.56 -54.82
N TRP A 775 -39.36 -8.62 -55.10
CA TRP A 775 -39.16 -7.45 -54.24
C TRP A 775 -40.35 -6.50 -54.25
N LEU A 776 -40.99 -6.29 -55.40
CA LEU A 776 -42.23 -5.51 -55.50
C LEU A 776 -43.39 -6.18 -54.73
N MET A 777 -43.49 -7.51 -54.75
CA MET A 777 -44.46 -8.26 -53.93
C MET A 777 -44.23 -8.03 -52.44
N LYS A 778 -42.98 -8.16 -51.96
CA LYS A 778 -42.64 -7.84 -50.56
C LYS A 778 -43.01 -6.41 -50.20
N ALA A 779 -42.70 -5.43 -51.05
CA ALA A 779 -43.10 -4.04 -50.82
C ALA A 779 -44.63 -3.87 -50.78
N ALA A 780 -45.36 -4.59 -51.65
CA ALA A 780 -46.81 -4.53 -51.74
C ALA A 780 -47.52 -5.18 -50.54
N GLU A 781 -46.93 -6.22 -49.93
CA GLU A 781 -47.37 -6.82 -48.67
C GLU A 781 -47.32 -5.82 -47.50
N HIS A 782 -46.39 -4.87 -47.55
CA HIS A 782 -46.32 -3.72 -46.64
C HIS A 782 -47.14 -2.51 -47.12
N ASN A 783 -48.15 -2.72 -47.96
CA ASN A 783 -49.07 -1.69 -48.48
C ASN A 783 -48.41 -0.55 -49.26
N SER A 784 -47.25 -0.79 -49.89
CA SER A 784 -46.63 0.20 -50.78
C SER A 784 -47.50 0.43 -52.02
N ASP A 785 -48.16 1.58 -52.07
CA ASP A 785 -49.03 2.01 -53.17
C ASP A 785 -48.27 2.04 -54.51
N LYS A 786 -47.00 2.47 -54.48
CA LYS A 786 -46.11 2.51 -55.64
C LYS A 786 -45.77 1.09 -56.13
N ALA A 787 -45.47 0.16 -55.23
CA ALA A 787 -45.16 -1.22 -55.63
C ALA A 787 -46.38 -1.95 -56.16
N GLN A 788 -47.55 -1.77 -55.52
CA GLN A 788 -48.83 -2.30 -55.99
C GLN A 788 -49.16 -1.78 -57.40
N PHE A 789 -48.92 -0.49 -57.66
CA PHE A 789 -49.09 0.08 -59.00
C PHE A 789 -48.14 -0.54 -60.04
N GLU A 790 -46.86 -0.73 -59.69
CA GLU A 790 -45.90 -1.38 -60.58
C GLU A 790 -46.21 -2.86 -60.81
N LEU A 791 -46.75 -3.59 -59.82
CA LEU A 791 -47.25 -4.95 -60.00
C LEU A 791 -48.44 -4.99 -60.97
N GLY A 792 -49.38 -4.04 -60.84
CA GLY A 792 -50.48 -3.88 -61.80
C GLY A 792 -49.95 -3.68 -63.24
N ASN A 793 -48.93 -2.85 -63.41
CA ASN A 793 -48.27 -2.66 -64.71
C ASN A 793 -47.56 -3.95 -65.20
N ALA A 794 -46.92 -4.70 -64.30
CA ALA A 794 -46.22 -5.94 -64.63
C ALA A 794 -47.19 -7.01 -65.17
N TYR A 795 -48.34 -7.22 -64.51
CA TYR A 795 -49.40 -8.13 -64.98
C TYR A 795 -50.12 -7.63 -66.23
N LEU A 796 -50.27 -6.31 -66.42
CA LEU A 796 -50.88 -5.74 -67.62
C LEU A 796 -49.98 -5.89 -68.86
N MET A 797 -48.65 -5.88 -68.69
CA MET A 797 -47.68 -5.93 -69.79
C MET A 797 -47.00 -7.30 -69.96
N GLY A 798 -47.30 -8.27 -69.09
CA GLY A 798 -46.61 -9.56 -69.06
C GLY A 798 -45.11 -9.46 -68.75
N ASN A 799 -44.68 -8.47 -67.96
CA ASN A 799 -43.27 -8.24 -67.63
C ASN A 799 -42.87 -9.00 -66.36
N GLY A 800 -42.10 -10.08 -66.48
CA GLY A 800 -41.69 -10.92 -65.35
C GLY A 800 -42.78 -11.86 -64.82
N VAL A 801 -44.00 -11.78 -65.34
CA VAL A 801 -45.18 -12.62 -65.05
C VAL A 801 -46.01 -12.83 -66.30
N GLU A 802 -46.90 -13.83 -66.29
CA GLU A 802 -47.89 -14.00 -67.36
C GLU A 802 -48.90 -12.84 -67.35
N GLU A 803 -49.24 -12.34 -68.54
CA GLU A 803 -50.19 -11.25 -68.72
C GLU A 803 -51.57 -11.62 -68.17
N ASN A 804 -52.12 -10.79 -67.29
CA ASN A 804 -53.41 -11.03 -66.65
C ASN A 804 -54.10 -9.71 -66.26
N ASP A 805 -55.07 -9.29 -67.07
CA ASP A 805 -55.83 -8.06 -66.87
C ASP A 805 -56.63 -8.04 -65.55
N GLU A 806 -57.12 -9.19 -65.09
CA GLU A 806 -57.90 -9.29 -63.84
C GLU A 806 -57.00 -9.04 -62.64
N ILE A 807 -55.86 -9.74 -62.56
CA ILE A 807 -54.86 -9.54 -61.49
C ILE A 807 -54.26 -8.13 -61.56
N ALA A 808 -54.01 -7.60 -62.76
CA ALA A 808 -53.56 -6.23 -62.94
C ALA A 808 -54.55 -5.22 -62.35
N MET A 809 -55.85 -5.40 -62.61
CA MET A 809 -56.91 -4.54 -62.05
C MET A 809 -56.99 -4.67 -60.52
N GLU A 810 -56.88 -5.88 -59.95
CA GLU A 810 -56.84 -6.07 -58.50
C GLU A 810 -55.69 -5.29 -57.83
N TRP A 811 -54.50 -5.31 -58.44
CA TRP A 811 -53.37 -4.54 -57.94
C TRP A 811 -53.55 -3.04 -58.09
N PHE A 812 -54.14 -2.56 -59.19
CA PHE A 812 -54.50 -1.15 -59.33
C PHE A 812 -55.55 -0.71 -58.30
N GLU A 813 -56.53 -1.56 -57.97
CA GLU A 813 -57.49 -1.26 -56.91
C GLU A 813 -56.84 -1.14 -55.55
N LYS A 814 -55.95 -2.08 -55.18
CA LYS A 814 -55.16 -2.00 -53.93
C LYS A 814 -54.29 -0.75 -53.88
N ALA A 815 -53.59 -0.43 -54.96
CA ALA A 815 -52.79 0.78 -55.06
C ALA A 815 -53.64 2.04 -54.88
N ALA A 816 -54.85 2.07 -55.45
CA ALA A 816 -55.79 3.18 -55.32
C ALA A 816 -56.33 3.32 -53.89
N GLU A 817 -56.62 2.20 -53.21
CA GLU A 817 -57.00 2.17 -51.79
C GLU A 817 -55.90 2.75 -50.90
N ASN A 818 -54.65 2.47 -51.23
CA ASN A 818 -53.47 3.01 -50.55
C ASN A 818 -53.04 4.39 -51.08
N GLY A 819 -53.87 5.05 -51.89
CA GLY A 819 -53.71 6.47 -52.24
C GLY A 819 -52.90 6.77 -53.51
N ASN A 820 -52.59 5.76 -54.34
CA ASN A 820 -51.83 5.97 -55.57
C ASN A 820 -52.62 6.82 -56.59
N ALA A 821 -52.12 8.02 -56.89
CA ALA A 821 -52.81 8.97 -57.76
C ALA A 821 -53.00 8.49 -59.21
N LYS A 822 -52.11 7.63 -59.73
CA LYS A 822 -52.26 7.05 -61.07
C LYS A 822 -53.30 5.93 -61.04
N ALA A 823 -53.24 5.06 -60.05
CA ALA A 823 -54.21 3.97 -59.89
C ALA A 823 -55.64 4.46 -59.64
N LEU A 824 -55.82 5.55 -58.87
CA LEU A 824 -57.12 6.20 -58.67
C LEU A 824 -57.78 6.64 -59.99
N LYS A 825 -56.97 7.11 -60.96
CA LYS A 825 -57.46 7.48 -62.29
C LYS A 825 -57.84 6.25 -63.13
N ILE A 826 -57.08 5.16 -63.03
CA ILE A 826 -57.33 3.92 -63.76
C ILE A 826 -58.60 3.23 -63.24
N THR A 827 -58.81 3.22 -61.93
CA THR A 827 -59.92 2.52 -61.25
C THR A 827 -61.19 3.37 -61.13
N GLY A 828 -61.13 4.67 -61.45
CA GLY A 828 -62.27 5.59 -61.38
C GLY A 828 -62.73 5.99 -59.97
N ARG A 829 -61.96 5.67 -58.93
CA ARG A 829 -62.25 6.04 -57.53
C ARG A 829 -61.84 7.49 -57.25
N ARG A 830 -62.67 8.27 -56.53
CA ARG A 830 -62.33 9.65 -56.08
C ARG A 830 -61.81 9.61 -54.63
N GLN A 831 -60.73 10.34 -54.36
CA GLN A 831 -60.17 10.57 -53.01
C GLN A 831 -61.30 11.05 -52.07
N ARG A 832 -61.46 10.38 -50.92
CA ARG A 832 -62.38 10.81 -49.85
C ARG A 832 -61.69 11.72 -48.86
#